data_AF-A0A423UXW1-F1
#
_entry.id   AF-A0A423UXW1-F1
#
_cell.length_a   1.000
_cell.length_b   1.000
_cell.length_c   1.000
_cell.angle_alpha   90.00
_cell.angle_beta   90.00
_cell.angle_gamma   90.00
#
_symmetry.space_group_name_H-M   'P 1'
#
loop_
_entity.id
_entity.type
_entity.pdbx_description
1 polymer ?
#
loop_
_entity_poly.entity_id
_entity_poly.type
_entity_poly.pdbx_seq_one_letter_code
_entity_poly.pdbx_strand_id
1 'polypeptide(L)'
;MTASGARTEALEAAVLQVRNQRGEPVGLGFLVTHELALTCAHVVNIALGTDHGTEPAADARIEVTLPLLRAPATGGPDSAPPITATVEHWVPPQPSGAGDVAVLRLETVVRGSRPIRLVDEPDVWKHSARVFGFPAGRPGGVWHAALLRARQAHGWVQADLAEGGYRVSGGFSGSPVWDDELRGVVGMMVVAEKGEPPASYLIPTAGLLDAWPDLRPLVLPPSPFRPLAAFQESDAALFHGRGAESEWVAGMVARERWTAIVGPSGSGKSSLARAGVVPRLRPDGTSVIVLRPSAGSSPVARLAQKLLALLEPGLSGTERLDRAPALGRALTGERALADVVPLLLDRQGTRRLLIVIDQFEELLARNATAVDELAAVLFDEDLPDTVRILTTLRADFLGMVLDHPGLGHAFDKQRAYALGPMSTGRLRDIVTLPVEAVPGVHYEPHLVDRILADTGAEPGALPLLGFALDQLWREQQEAHGALTHEAYENIGGVAGALHDHLVQVWDTHVPEADETAARRLFTQLIRVPLDAGGVTRRVVTRTELGAGEWRVAQRLAVARLLVTGRDAGGTETVELAHEALISSWDKLADWAAEDRSFLVWRESLRHDMRRWTTAGRSPDLLPGVDALAAAKPWVDSRGGEIAASEHEFLVLGSAHHRSRSRRRRALRSGFGILVVLAVLFGGMFVYTREQSEERQALADSRSLTQFSQDQAEFDPALSVKLALAAYETAPTQEARSQLLRQHLGLSGSTRVLSGLLGTVRQFRTSRDGDVVFARSALGRATLFVNSLTDGMRVEHFSRKAVSMVMVSADGSRAAFIGDDGSAGWFEVRPDADRIIGPVHELPPAKDLLYYPYAPGSGFAMSLDGRMIAARTKDELVWWDLDRDTAGARVPLPAEAGEKLWIGPDGRTLLVETSAYDGNRTDAGLIEIDRATGKARTVARAADQILVSGDRKAAASCRNGDAGMTITLRRISDGAQLGRYAHGDHATCTMRSIDLAGRRIATADNTSLSLVDLSRSELVSQSAQLDGVTESSEDLVSDRGRILVAGSSDSLINYVELPTEPNVLEVSEQKLSADGKKQISLVDEGASLQVHSVTAEAVDPPLAEVKRPRPYWYPKDGYQLVLDAERTLLADWVAKDTIVIRSTSTLREKAARITVPAPPSPTG
;
A
#
# COMPACT_ATOMS: atom_id res chain seq x y z
N MET A 1 -15.03 30.17 13.53
CA MET A 1 -15.62 30.60 14.82
C MET A 1 -14.49 31.09 15.70
N THR A 2 -14.61 32.28 16.29
CA THR A 2 -13.56 32.84 17.16
C THR A 2 -13.40 31.97 18.41
N ALA A 3 -12.17 31.83 18.90
CA ALA A 3 -11.81 30.98 20.03
C ALA A 3 -12.58 31.27 21.34
N SER A 4 -13.33 32.38 21.43
CA SER A 4 -14.20 32.74 22.55
C SER A 4 -15.57 32.03 22.51
N GLY A 5 -16.08 31.64 21.34
CA GLY A 5 -17.42 31.03 21.18
C GLY A 5 -17.48 29.58 21.66
N ALA A 6 -16.44 28.78 21.41
CA ALA A 6 -16.36 27.38 21.84
C ALA A 6 -16.25 27.21 23.38
N ARG A 7 -15.91 28.28 24.12
CA ARG A 7 -15.60 28.25 25.56
C ARG A 7 -16.83 28.23 26.47
N THR A 8 -18.02 28.53 25.95
CA THR A 8 -19.26 28.62 26.75
C THR A 8 -20.21 27.46 26.44
N GLU A 9 -20.09 26.82 25.28
CA GLU A 9 -20.94 25.71 24.83
C GLU A 9 -20.86 24.47 25.75
N ALA A 10 -19.68 24.14 26.27
CA ALA A 10 -19.50 22.99 27.17
C ALA A 10 -20.20 23.19 28.53
N LEU A 11 -20.11 24.40 29.09
CA LEU A 11 -20.80 24.76 30.32
C LEU A 11 -22.32 24.83 30.12
N GLU A 12 -22.78 25.41 29.02
CA GLU A 12 -24.20 25.48 28.64
C GLU A 12 -24.83 24.09 28.46
N ALA A 13 -24.09 23.13 27.91
CA ALA A 13 -24.56 21.76 27.70
C ALA A 13 -24.59 20.88 28.96
N ALA A 14 -24.00 21.33 30.06
CA ALA A 14 -23.86 20.58 31.30
C ALA A 14 -24.78 21.05 32.44
N VAL A 15 -25.22 22.32 32.41
CA VAL A 15 -26.00 22.93 33.50
C VAL A 15 -27.42 22.38 33.53
N LEU A 16 -27.84 21.90 34.71
CA LEU A 16 -29.22 21.51 35.01
C LEU A 16 -29.90 22.56 35.90
N GLN A 17 -31.21 22.67 35.74
CA GLN A 17 -32.10 23.38 36.64
C GLN A 17 -32.95 22.37 37.40
N VAL A 18 -32.90 22.44 38.73
CA VAL A 18 -33.68 21.57 39.62
C VAL A 18 -35.01 22.26 39.94
N ARG A 19 -36.12 21.52 39.83
CA ARG A 19 -37.48 22.06 40.00
C ARG A 19 -38.20 21.41 41.18
N ASN A 20 -39.05 22.19 41.85
CA ASN A 20 -39.94 21.66 42.88
C ASN A 20 -41.16 20.96 42.29
N GLN A 21 -42.01 20.38 43.16
CA GLN A 21 -43.27 19.72 42.76
C GLN A 21 -44.28 20.62 42.03
N ARG A 22 -44.09 21.95 42.04
CA ARG A 22 -44.90 22.92 41.30
C ARG A 22 -44.28 23.31 39.95
N GLY A 23 -43.14 22.74 39.59
CA GLY A 23 -42.38 23.07 38.40
C GLY A 23 -41.61 24.40 38.50
N GLU A 24 -41.41 24.95 39.68
CA GLU A 24 -40.63 26.19 39.86
C GLU A 24 -39.14 25.85 40.09
N PRO A 25 -38.20 26.63 39.52
CA PRO A 25 -36.77 26.39 39.74
C PRO A 25 -36.38 26.72 41.18
N VAL A 26 -35.69 25.78 41.83
CA VAL A 26 -35.27 25.91 43.25
C VAL A 26 -33.76 25.87 43.44
N GLY A 27 -33.02 25.44 42.42
CA GLY A 27 -31.56 25.46 42.39
C GLY A 27 -31.04 24.94 41.06
N LEU A 28 -29.73 24.75 40.98
CA LEU A 28 -29.05 24.23 39.80
C LEU A 28 -28.27 22.97 40.12
N GLY A 29 -27.82 22.30 39.08
CA GLY A 29 -26.84 21.22 39.13
C GLY A 29 -26.00 21.20 37.86
N PHE A 30 -25.08 20.26 37.76
CA PHE A 30 -24.30 20.07 36.53
C PHE A 30 -23.93 18.60 36.32
N LEU A 31 -23.89 18.18 35.05
CA LEU A 31 -23.53 16.82 34.65
C LEU A 31 -22.05 16.55 34.86
N VAL A 32 -21.71 15.48 35.57
CA VAL A 32 -20.34 14.94 35.70
C VAL A 32 -20.15 13.62 34.94
N THR A 33 -21.25 12.94 34.61
CA THR A 33 -21.32 11.90 33.57
C THR A 33 -22.60 12.09 32.75
N HIS A 34 -22.87 11.25 31.74
CA HIS A 34 -24.12 11.34 30.97
C HIS A 34 -25.38 11.04 31.79
N GLU A 35 -25.22 10.39 32.95
CA GLU A 35 -26.30 9.98 33.83
C GLU A 35 -26.20 10.58 35.23
N LEU A 36 -25.05 11.13 35.62
CA LEU A 36 -24.82 11.65 36.97
C LEU A 36 -24.66 13.17 36.96
N ALA A 37 -25.33 13.83 37.89
CA ALA A 37 -25.24 15.26 38.12
C ALA A 37 -24.92 15.59 39.59
N LEU A 38 -24.21 16.68 39.83
CA LEU A 38 -23.97 17.23 41.17
C LEU A 38 -24.90 18.41 41.43
N THR A 39 -25.40 18.52 42.67
CA THR A 39 -26.16 19.67 43.18
C THR A 39 -25.96 19.79 44.70
N CYS A 40 -26.46 20.87 45.32
CA CYS A 40 -26.47 21.00 46.77
C CYS A 40 -27.53 20.10 47.41
N ALA A 41 -27.23 19.53 48.58
CA ALA A 41 -28.18 18.69 49.32
C ALA A 41 -29.42 19.48 49.75
N HIS A 42 -29.28 20.75 50.12
CA HIS A 42 -30.43 21.59 50.46
C HIS A 42 -31.35 21.88 49.26
N VAL A 43 -30.81 21.94 48.03
CA VAL A 43 -31.61 22.12 46.82
C VAL A 43 -32.55 20.93 46.63
N VAL A 44 -32.07 19.71 46.92
CA VAL A 44 -32.88 18.50 46.93
C VAL A 44 -34.00 18.58 47.98
N ASN A 45 -33.71 19.04 49.20
CA ASN A 45 -34.74 19.22 50.23
C ASN A 45 -35.83 20.19 49.79
N ILE A 46 -35.44 21.34 49.22
CA ILE A 46 -36.40 22.35 48.73
C ILE A 46 -37.23 21.79 47.57
N ALA A 47 -36.63 21.01 46.66
CA ALA A 47 -37.34 20.38 45.54
C ALA A 47 -38.41 19.39 46.01
N LEU A 48 -38.09 18.61 47.04
CA LEU A 48 -38.99 17.61 47.63
C LEU A 48 -39.98 18.20 48.65
N GLY A 49 -39.79 19.45 49.08
CA GLY A 49 -40.62 20.09 50.10
C GLY A 49 -40.37 19.54 51.51
N THR A 50 -39.16 19.03 51.79
CA THR A 50 -38.76 18.49 53.09
C THR A 50 -37.94 19.50 53.89
N ASP A 51 -37.90 19.33 55.21
CA ASP A 51 -37.11 20.18 56.09
C ASP A 51 -35.62 20.08 55.77
N HIS A 52 -34.90 21.20 55.92
CA HIS A 52 -33.48 21.30 55.60
C HIS A 52 -32.64 20.29 56.40
N GLY A 53 -31.83 19.48 55.72
CA GLY A 53 -31.01 18.44 56.35
C GLY A 53 -31.75 17.12 56.58
N THR A 54 -32.98 16.96 56.10
CA THR A 54 -33.70 15.68 56.10
C THR A 54 -33.20 14.80 54.97
N GLU A 55 -32.81 13.56 55.24
CA GLU A 55 -32.39 12.63 54.19
C GLU A 55 -33.58 12.27 53.25
N PRO A 56 -33.43 12.39 51.93
CA PRO A 56 -34.46 11.98 50.97
C PRO A 56 -34.75 10.47 51.05
N ALA A 57 -35.98 10.06 50.73
CA ALA A 57 -36.28 8.64 50.53
C ALA A 57 -35.43 8.07 49.37
N ALA A 58 -35.06 6.79 49.44
CA ALA A 58 -34.21 6.15 48.43
C ALA A 58 -34.82 6.12 47.02
N ASP A 59 -36.14 6.24 46.91
CA ASP A 59 -36.91 6.32 45.66
C ASP A 59 -37.40 7.74 45.33
N ALA A 60 -36.90 8.76 46.04
CA ALA A 60 -37.28 10.15 45.82
C ALA A 60 -36.95 10.57 44.38
N ARG A 61 -37.96 11.12 43.69
CA ARG A 61 -37.88 11.59 42.31
C ARG A 61 -37.88 13.11 42.26
N ILE A 62 -36.93 13.67 41.51
CA ILE A 62 -36.73 15.10 41.34
C ILE A 62 -36.85 15.43 39.85
N GLU A 63 -37.55 16.50 39.52
CA GLU A 63 -37.64 16.99 38.16
C GLU A 63 -36.46 17.92 37.85
N VAL A 64 -35.77 17.66 36.74
CA VAL A 64 -34.66 18.49 36.24
C VAL A 64 -34.85 18.85 34.76
N THR A 65 -34.37 20.02 34.37
CA THR A 65 -34.35 20.49 32.97
C THR A 65 -32.95 20.99 32.59
N LEU A 66 -32.62 21.08 31.30
CA LEU A 66 -31.37 21.68 30.82
C LEU A 66 -31.68 23.01 30.09
N PRO A 67 -31.70 24.14 30.81
CA PRO A 67 -32.24 25.39 30.29
C PRO A 67 -31.34 26.09 29.28
N LEU A 68 -30.04 25.76 29.25
CA LEU A 68 -29.05 26.36 28.36
C LEU A 68 -28.76 25.53 27.11
N LEU A 69 -29.33 24.31 27.02
CA LEU A 69 -29.14 23.43 25.88
C LEU A 69 -29.94 23.96 24.67
N ARG A 70 -29.24 24.43 23.63
CA ARG A 70 -29.88 24.91 22.39
C ARG A 70 -30.48 23.74 21.60
N ALA A 71 -31.78 23.79 21.33
CA ALA A 71 -32.44 22.82 20.46
C ALA A 71 -31.91 22.93 19.00
N PRO A 72 -31.82 21.82 18.25
CA PRO A 72 -31.57 21.86 16.81
C PRO A 72 -32.65 22.71 16.11
N ALA A 73 -32.29 23.36 14.99
CA ALA A 73 -33.08 24.36 14.26
C ALA A 73 -34.38 23.86 13.58
N THR A 74 -35.23 23.12 14.30
CA THR A 74 -36.60 22.79 13.93
C THR A 74 -37.53 23.49 14.92
N GLY A 75 -38.12 24.61 14.48
CA GLY A 75 -38.74 25.61 15.33
C GLY A 75 -39.83 25.14 16.30
N GLY A 76 -39.73 25.66 17.52
CA GLY A 76 -40.75 25.71 18.56
C GLY A 76 -40.11 26.34 19.82
N PRO A 77 -40.77 27.26 20.53
CA PRO A 77 -40.30 27.71 21.83
C PRO A 77 -40.69 26.64 22.84
N ASP A 78 -39.72 25.86 23.33
CA ASP A 78 -39.57 25.48 24.75
C ASP A 78 -38.45 24.45 24.89
N SER A 79 -37.74 24.55 26.02
CA SER A 79 -36.61 23.75 26.48
C SER A 79 -36.77 22.23 26.31
N ALA A 80 -35.65 21.48 26.35
CA ALA A 80 -35.67 20.02 26.47
C ALA A 80 -36.69 19.55 27.53
N PRO A 81 -37.45 18.47 27.28
CA PRO A 81 -38.51 18.03 28.18
C PRO A 81 -37.94 17.73 29.59
N PRO A 82 -38.73 17.96 30.66
CA PRO A 82 -38.31 17.65 32.02
C PRO A 82 -37.94 16.17 32.16
N ILE A 83 -36.83 15.91 32.84
CA ILE A 83 -36.28 14.58 33.10
C ILE A 83 -36.43 14.29 34.59
N THR A 84 -36.80 13.06 34.92
CA THR A 84 -36.80 12.58 36.29
C THR A 84 -35.38 12.15 36.68
N ALA A 85 -34.94 12.54 37.87
CA ALA A 85 -33.72 12.08 38.49
C ALA A 85 -34.00 11.48 39.88
N THR A 86 -33.22 10.47 40.27
CA THR A 86 -33.22 9.91 41.62
C THR A 86 -31.97 10.37 42.38
N VAL A 87 -32.04 10.37 43.71
CA VAL A 87 -30.88 10.70 44.55
C VAL A 87 -29.99 9.47 44.68
N GLU A 88 -28.80 9.50 44.07
CA GLU A 88 -27.82 8.42 44.12
C GLU A 88 -27.00 8.46 45.40
N HIS A 89 -26.60 9.66 45.82
CA HIS A 89 -25.80 9.89 47.01
C HIS A 89 -26.18 11.22 47.64
N TRP A 90 -26.15 11.30 48.98
CA TRP A 90 -26.58 12.49 49.71
C TRP A 90 -25.74 12.70 50.97
N VAL A 91 -25.22 13.92 51.13
CA VAL A 91 -24.43 14.33 52.28
C VAL A 91 -25.03 15.62 52.85
N PRO A 92 -25.53 15.62 54.10
CA PRO A 92 -26.17 16.79 54.68
C PRO A 92 -25.19 17.97 54.84
N PRO A 93 -25.70 19.22 54.85
CA PRO A 93 -24.91 20.39 55.22
C PRO A 93 -24.41 20.27 56.67
N GLN A 94 -23.11 20.43 56.89
CA GLN A 94 -22.50 20.40 58.23
C GLN A 94 -22.20 21.80 58.76
N PRO A 95 -22.26 22.03 60.09
CA PRO A 95 -21.88 23.31 60.70
C PRO A 95 -20.44 23.73 60.44
N SER A 96 -19.56 22.77 60.11
CA SER A 96 -18.15 22.97 59.81
C SER A 96 -17.88 23.58 58.43
N GLY A 97 -18.91 23.82 57.61
CA GLY A 97 -18.76 24.18 56.20
C GLY A 97 -18.36 22.99 55.30
N ALA A 98 -18.45 21.76 55.77
CA ALA A 98 -18.35 20.56 54.94
C ALA A 98 -19.73 19.99 54.58
N GLY A 99 -19.81 19.11 53.59
CA GLY A 99 -21.07 18.50 53.16
C GLY A 99 -21.90 19.43 52.27
N ASP A 100 -23.24 19.30 52.33
CA ASP A 100 -24.20 19.94 51.42
C ASP A 100 -24.06 19.52 49.95
N VAL A 101 -23.83 18.23 49.71
CA VAL A 101 -23.63 17.66 48.37
C VAL A 101 -24.65 16.56 48.13
N ALA A 102 -25.29 16.59 46.96
CA ALA A 102 -26.13 15.51 46.47
C ALA A 102 -25.72 15.13 45.04
N VAL A 103 -25.75 13.84 44.76
CA VAL A 103 -25.54 13.27 43.43
C VAL A 103 -26.88 12.78 42.92
N LEU A 104 -27.29 13.26 41.75
CA LEU A 104 -28.51 12.87 41.09
C LEU A 104 -28.19 11.92 39.94
N ARG A 105 -28.95 10.83 39.79
CA ARG A 105 -28.92 9.95 38.64
C ARG A 105 -30.13 10.23 37.75
N LEU A 106 -29.90 10.60 36.49
CA LEU A 106 -30.94 10.81 35.50
C LEU A 106 -31.51 9.47 35.02
N GLU A 107 -32.85 9.36 34.94
CA GLU A 107 -33.49 8.16 34.40
C GLU A 107 -33.28 8.00 32.87
N THR A 108 -32.98 9.11 32.18
CA THR A 108 -32.72 9.11 30.72
C THR A 108 -31.59 10.06 30.35
N VAL A 109 -30.73 9.63 29.41
CA VAL A 109 -29.66 10.46 28.86
C VAL A 109 -30.26 11.46 27.86
N VAL A 110 -29.92 12.74 28.04
CA VAL A 110 -30.42 13.83 27.19
C VAL A 110 -29.52 14.01 25.98
N ARG A 111 -30.09 13.94 24.78
CA ARG A 111 -29.32 14.18 23.55
C ARG A 111 -28.83 15.62 23.47
N GLY A 112 -27.54 15.79 23.22
CA GLY A 112 -26.89 17.11 23.14
C GLY A 112 -26.35 17.62 24.46
N SER A 113 -26.73 17.02 25.60
CA SER A 113 -26.07 17.32 26.87
C SER A 113 -24.65 16.76 26.90
N ARG A 114 -23.77 17.41 27.67
CA ARG A 114 -22.37 17.01 27.79
C ARG A 114 -21.94 17.08 29.26
N PRO A 115 -21.28 16.05 29.80
CA PRO A 115 -20.65 16.13 31.11
C PRO A 115 -19.54 17.17 31.14
N ILE A 116 -19.33 17.79 32.29
CA ILE A 116 -18.28 18.79 32.50
C ILE A 116 -17.15 18.24 33.38
N ARG A 117 -15.92 18.65 33.07
CA ARG A 117 -14.72 18.22 33.82
C ARG A 117 -14.63 18.95 35.15
N LEU A 118 -14.37 18.19 36.20
CA LEU A 118 -13.97 18.69 37.51
C LEU A 118 -12.45 18.83 37.57
N VAL A 119 -11.98 19.92 38.16
CA VAL A 119 -10.55 20.24 38.35
C VAL A 119 -10.27 20.38 39.84
N ASP A 120 -9.34 19.58 40.36
CA ASP A 120 -8.88 19.66 41.75
C ASP A 120 -7.58 20.46 41.82
N GLU A 121 -7.70 21.80 41.81
CA GLU A 121 -6.57 22.73 41.95
C GLU A 121 -6.62 23.42 43.32
N PRO A 122 -5.62 23.24 44.20
CA PRO A 122 -5.58 23.87 45.51
C PRO A 122 -5.36 25.39 45.47
N ASP A 123 -4.69 25.95 44.45
CA ASP A 123 -4.45 27.39 44.33
C ASP A 123 -5.24 28.03 43.19
N VAL A 124 -6.33 28.72 43.55
CA VAL A 124 -7.19 29.45 42.61
C VAL A 124 -7.18 30.97 42.87
N TRP A 125 -6.16 31.47 43.56
CA TRP A 125 -6.14 32.87 43.99
C TRP A 125 -6.11 33.83 42.80
N LYS A 126 -7.12 34.71 42.73
CA LYS A 126 -7.36 35.69 41.64
C LYS A 126 -7.76 35.08 40.30
N HIS A 127 -8.09 33.79 40.24
CA HIS A 127 -8.63 33.23 39.01
C HIS A 127 -9.99 33.85 38.68
N SER A 128 -10.21 34.14 37.40
CA SER A 128 -11.52 34.60 36.91
C SER A 128 -12.46 33.42 36.73
N ALA A 129 -13.67 33.52 37.28
CA ALA A 129 -14.68 32.46 37.23
C ALA A 129 -16.05 32.96 36.78
N ARG A 130 -16.85 32.04 36.22
CA ARG A 130 -18.21 32.28 35.73
C ARG A 130 -19.19 31.29 36.35
N VAL A 131 -20.35 31.80 36.75
CA VAL A 131 -21.42 31.00 37.37
C VAL A 131 -22.77 31.43 36.79
N PHE A 132 -23.60 30.49 36.39
CA PHE A 132 -24.96 30.78 35.91
C PHE A 132 -26.00 30.51 37.00
N GLY A 133 -27.06 31.31 37.08
CA GLY A 133 -28.13 31.09 38.06
C GLY A 133 -29.49 31.69 37.68
N PHE A 134 -30.53 31.29 38.40
CA PHE A 134 -31.93 31.72 38.24
C PHE A 134 -32.44 32.46 39.47
N PRO A 135 -31.99 33.71 39.72
CA PRO A 135 -32.46 34.47 40.85
C PRO A 135 -33.91 34.93 40.68
N ALA A 136 -34.59 35.20 41.81
CA ALA A 136 -35.97 35.68 41.83
C ALA A 136 -36.14 36.93 40.94
N GLY A 137 -37.19 36.93 40.10
CA GLY A 137 -37.48 37.99 39.14
C GLY A 137 -36.73 37.89 37.80
N ARG A 138 -35.89 36.86 37.60
CA ARG A 138 -35.20 36.61 36.32
C ARG A 138 -35.39 35.17 35.82
N PRO A 139 -36.54 34.84 35.23
CA PRO A 139 -36.85 33.48 34.77
C PRO A 139 -35.94 33.00 33.62
N GLY A 140 -35.29 33.92 32.89
CA GLY A 140 -34.32 33.58 31.83
C GLY A 140 -32.89 33.31 32.33
N GLY A 141 -32.63 33.42 33.64
CA GLY A 141 -31.31 33.25 34.24
C GLY A 141 -30.33 34.39 33.96
N VAL A 142 -29.19 34.38 34.66
CA VAL A 142 -28.13 35.39 34.57
C VAL A 142 -26.75 34.79 34.83
N TRP A 143 -25.73 35.41 34.24
CA TRP A 143 -24.33 35.11 34.51
C TRP A 143 -23.76 36.00 35.63
N HIS A 144 -23.04 35.37 36.54
CA HIS A 144 -22.20 35.98 37.57
C HIS A 144 -20.73 35.81 37.19
N ALA A 145 -19.99 36.90 37.19
CA ALA A 145 -18.53 36.91 37.05
C ALA A 145 -17.91 37.07 38.44
N ALA A 146 -17.03 36.14 38.79
CA ALA A 146 -16.39 36.05 40.09
C ALA A 146 -14.87 36.11 39.99
N LEU A 147 -14.23 36.57 41.05
CA LEU A 147 -12.80 36.46 41.26
C LEU A 147 -12.55 35.53 42.45
N LEU A 148 -11.91 34.39 42.20
CA LEU A 148 -11.68 33.39 43.23
C LEU A 148 -10.60 33.83 44.23
N ARG A 149 -10.77 33.46 45.49
CA ARG A 149 -9.85 33.72 46.61
C ARG A 149 -9.32 32.40 47.16
N ALA A 150 -8.71 32.45 48.33
CA ALA A 150 -8.18 31.27 49.00
C ALA A 150 -9.27 30.52 49.74
N ARG A 151 -8.96 29.28 50.10
CA ARG A 151 -9.75 28.47 51.03
C ARG A 151 -9.85 29.16 52.39
N GLN A 152 -11.05 29.18 52.95
CA GLN A 152 -11.31 29.63 54.32
C GLN A 152 -11.11 28.50 55.33
N ALA A 153 -11.14 28.81 56.63
CA ALA A 153 -10.91 27.86 57.73
C ALA A 153 -11.87 26.64 57.74
N HIS A 154 -12.98 26.74 57.01
CA HIS A 154 -14.04 25.74 56.88
C HIS A 154 -13.99 24.95 55.55
N GLY A 155 -12.95 25.17 54.72
CA GLY A 155 -12.71 24.43 53.48
C GLY A 155 -13.37 25.02 52.23
N TRP A 156 -14.34 25.92 52.36
CA TRP A 156 -14.93 26.66 51.23
C TRP A 156 -13.97 27.65 50.60
N VAL A 157 -14.13 27.90 49.31
CA VAL A 157 -13.41 28.96 48.58
C VAL A 157 -14.34 30.16 48.42
N GLN A 158 -13.83 31.34 48.79
CA GLN A 158 -14.54 32.60 48.61
C GLN A 158 -14.46 33.06 47.15
N ALA A 159 -15.57 33.55 46.63
CA ALA A 159 -15.72 34.12 45.30
C ALA A 159 -16.20 35.58 45.44
N ASP A 160 -15.33 36.53 45.10
CA ASP A 160 -15.69 37.95 45.14
C ASP A 160 -16.34 38.39 43.82
N LEU A 161 -17.20 39.41 43.88
CA LEU A 161 -17.79 39.98 42.67
C LEU A 161 -16.73 40.69 41.80
N ALA A 162 -16.57 40.26 40.55
CA ALA A 162 -15.77 40.98 39.57
C ALA A 162 -16.51 42.24 39.07
N GLU A 163 -15.79 43.27 38.63
CA GLU A 163 -16.38 44.54 38.15
C GLU A 163 -17.43 44.30 37.05
N GLY A 164 -18.65 44.82 37.26
CA GLY A 164 -19.77 44.68 36.31
C GLY A 164 -20.55 43.37 36.37
N GLY A 165 -20.21 42.44 37.27
CA GLY A 165 -20.92 41.16 37.43
C GLY A 165 -22.30 41.28 38.13
N TYR A 166 -23.18 40.29 37.91
CA TYR A 166 -24.45 40.18 38.66
C TYR A 166 -24.19 39.63 40.08
N ARG A 167 -24.86 40.15 41.10
CA ARG A 167 -24.67 39.69 42.49
C ARG A 167 -25.30 38.31 42.73
N VAL A 168 -24.57 37.38 43.34
CA VAL A 168 -25.11 36.07 43.73
C VAL A 168 -26.21 36.25 44.78
N SER A 169 -27.34 35.60 44.57
CA SER A 169 -28.49 35.54 45.49
C SER A 169 -29.09 34.13 45.50
N GLY A 170 -30.21 33.92 46.20
CA GLY A 170 -30.97 32.67 46.05
C GLY A 170 -31.25 32.38 44.57
N GLY A 171 -31.02 31.13 44.14
CA GLY A 171 -31.10 30.69 42.74
C GLY A 171 -29.76 30.41 42.04
N PHE A 172 -28.62 30.46 42.75
CA PHE A 172 -27.30 30.04 42.24
C PHE A 172 -26.75 28.77 42.91
N SER A 173 -27.41 28.29 43.97
CA SER A 173 -26.99 27.09 44.70
C SER A 173 -27.00 25.86 43.81
N GLY A 174 -25.94 25.07 43.88
CA GLY A 174 -25.71 23.88 43.06
C GLY A 174 -25.13 24.17 41.67
N SER A 175 -24.90 25.43 41.31
CA SER A 175 -24.29 25.77 40.02
C SER A 175 -22.80 25.38 39.96
N PRO A 176 -22.32 24.92 38.79
CA PRO A 176 -20.89 24.75 38.56
C PRO A 176 -20.18 26.10 38.57
N VAL A 177 -19.04 26.18 39.27
CA VAL A 177 -18.13 27.32 39.19
C VAL A 177 -17.08 27.02 38.14
N TRP A 178 -17.22 27.65 36.98
CA TRP A 178 -16.30 27.50 35.86
C TRP A 178 -15.12 28.46 36.01
N ASP A 179 -13.91 27.92 35.98
CA ASP A 179 -12.66 28.68 35.97
C ASP A 179 -12.20 28.93 34.53
N ASP A 180 -11.97 30.19 34.16
CA ASP A 180 -11.62 30.58 32.79
C ASP A 180 -10.16 30.24 32.43
N GLU A 181 -9.30 30.10 33.41
CA GLU A 181 -7.88 29.79 33.26
C GLU A 181 -7.67 28.27 33.16
N LEU A 182 -8.26 27.53 34.11
CA LEU A 182 -8.18 26.05 34.17
C LEU A 182 -9.15 25.35 33.21
N ARG A 183 -10.09 26.08 32.61
CA ARG A 183 -11.10 25.59 31.66
C ARG A 183 -11.87 24.36 32.18
N GLY A 184 -12.29 24.44 33.44
CA GLY A 184 -13.02 23.37 34.09
C GLY A 184 -13.78 23.87 35.32
N VAL A 185 -14.54 22.96 35.92
CA VAL A 185 -15.29 23.25 37.15
C VAL A 185 -14.38 23.03 38.35
N VAL A 186 -14.08 24.09 39.07
CA VAL A 186 -13.22 24.06 40.28
C VAL A 186 -14.04 23.88 41.57
N GLY A 187 -15.37 23.88 41.45
CA GLY A 187 -16.27 23.59 42.56
C GLY A 187 -17.73 23.90 42.26
N MET A 188 -18.57 23.81 43.30
CA MET A 188 -20.01 24.01 43.23
C MET A 188 -20.43 25.15 44.16
N MET A 189 -21.26 26.08 43.66
CA MET A 189 -21.74 27.25 44.42
C MET A 189 -22.76 26.84 45.48
N VAL A 190 -22.65 27.35 46.73
CA VAL A 190 -23.49 26.88 47.85
C VAL A 190 -24.21 27.98 48.62
N VAL A 191 -23.55 29.11 48.92
CA VAL A 191 -24.13 30.16 49.76
C VAL A 191 -23.74 31.56 49.28
N ALA A 192 -24.67 32.52 49.36
CA ALA A 192 -24.39 33.94 49.35
C ALA A 192 -24.69 34.53 50.74
N GLU A 193 -23.67 35.04 51.43
CA GLU A 193 -23.82 35.66 52.75
C GLU A 193 -24.42 37.06 52.61
N LYS A 194 -25.37 37.42 53.49
CA LYS A 194 -25.96 38.77 53.52
C LYS A 194 -25.03 39.72 54.30
N GLY A 195 -23.88 40.06 53.72
CA GLY A 195 -22.92 41.05 54.24
C GLY A 195 -22.73 42.25 53.30
N GLU A 196 -22.12 43.33 53.79
CA GLU A 196 -21.60 44.44 52.97
C GLU A 196 -20.06 44.53 53.13
N PRO A 197 -19.26 44.17 52.09
CA PRO A 197 -19.69 43.65 50.79
C PRO A 197 -20.18 42.19 50.86
N PRO A 198 -21.09 41.77 49.97
CA PRO A 198 -21.60 40.40 49.94
C PRO A 198 -20.52 39.45 49.39
N ALA A 199 -20.26 38.36 50.11
CA ALA A 199 -19.38 37.28 49.67
C ALA A 199 -20.20 36.06 49.23
N SER A 200 -19.75 35.38 48.18
CA SER A 200 -20.26 34.07 47.80
C SER A 200 -19.21 32.99 48.05
N TYR A 201 -19.68 31.77 48.28
CA TYR A 201 -18.83 30.63 48.61
C TYR A 201 -19.15 29.43 47.75
N LEU A 202 -18.10 28.69 47.41
CA LEU A 202 -18.21 27.41 46.71
C LEU A 202 -17.56 26.28 47.52
N ILE A 203 -18.10 25.08 47.38
CA ILE A 203 -17.42 23.84 47.77
C ILE A 203 -16.39 23.53 46.67
N PRO A 204 -15.08 23.54 46.96
CA PRO A 204 -14.08 23.20 45.96
C PRO A 204 -14.18 21.73 45.54
N THR A 205 -13.64 21.37 44.37
CA THR A 205 -13.65 19.99 43.86
C THR A 205 -13.14 18.98 44.88
N ALA A 206 -12.05 19.25 45.61
CA ALA A 206 -11.60 18.38 46.69
C ALA A 206 -12.67 18.12 47.77
N GLY A 207 -13.50 19.12 48.11
CA GLY A 207 -14.63 18.94 49.02
C GLY A 207 -15.75 18.07 48.43
N LEU A 208 -15.97 18.13 47.12
CA LEU A 208 -16.89 17.23 46.41
C LEU A 208 -16.36 15.79 46.38
N LEU A 209 -15.05 15.63 46.17
CA LEU A 209 -14.35 14.32 46.21
C LEU A 209 -14.36 13.70 47.61
N ASP A 210 -14.26 14.52 48.66
CA ASP A 210 -14.35 14.05 50.05
C ASP A 210 -15.80 13.67 50.41
N ALA A 211 -16.78 14.40 49.89
CA ALA A 211 -18.20 14.07 50.07
C ALA A 211 -18.60 12.79 49.31
N TRP A 212 -17.99 12.53 48.15
CA TRP A 212 -18.21 11.30 47.38
C TRP A 212 -16.92 10.79 46.71
N PRO A 213 -16.18 9.86 47.36
CA PRO A 213 -14.91 9.35 46.84
C PRO A 213 -14.98 8.68 45.46
N ASP A 214 -16.13 8.13 45.07
CA ASP A 214 -16.33 7.50 43.75
C ASP A 214 -16.32 8.52 42.60
N LEU A 215 -16.28 9.81 42.90
CA LEU A 215 -16.10 10.90 41.94
C LEU A 215 -14.62 11.00 41.46
N ARG A 216 -13.64 10.43 42.19
CA ARG A 216 -12.20 10.53 41.88
C ARG A 216 -11.80 10.04 40.48
N PRO A 217 -12.30 8.89 39.96
CA PRO A 217 -11.99 8.42 38.61
C PRO A 217 -12.48 9.37 37.51
N LEU A 218 -13.45 10.23 37.80
CA LEU A 218 -13.98 11.22 36.86
C LEU A 218 -13.13 12.50 36.81
N VAL A 219 -12.22 12.68 37.78
CA VAL A 219 -11.21 13.76 37.80
C VAL A 219 -9.90 13.33 37.13
N LEU A 220 -9.55 12.03 37.20
CA LEU A 220 -8.34 11.44 36.63
C LEU A 220 -8.66 10.17 35.80
N PRO A 221 -9.14 10.31 34.55
CA PRO A 221 -9.45 9.16 33.72
C PRO A 221 -8.17 8.37 33.38
N PRO A 222 -8.23 7.02 33.36
CA PRO A 222 -7.11 6.21 32.93
C PRO A 222 -6.74 6.52 31.48
N SER A 223 -5.46 6.38 31.14
CA SER A 223 -4.99 6.56 29.77
C SER A 223 -5.83 5.74 28.79
N PRO A 224 -6.36 6.37 27.73
CA PRO A 224 -7.11 5.65 26.70
C PRO A 224 -6.15 4.87 25.77
N PHE A 225 -4.85 5.13 25.85
CA PHE A 225 -3.82 4.44 25.10
C PHE A 225 -3.31 3.20 25.86
N ARG A 226 -2.70 2.28 25.12
CA ARG A 226 -2.13 1.05 25.66
C ARG A 226 -0.64 0.96 25.27
N PRO A 227 0.29 1.23 26.20
CA PRO A 227 1.72 1.22 25.89
C PRO A 227 2.24 -0.22 25.77
N LEU A 228 2.83 -0.58 24.62
CA LEU A 228 3.46 -1.88 24.32
C LEU A 228 2.60 -3.14 24.56
N ALA A 229 1.32 -2.97 24.90
CA ALA A 229 0.36 -4.04 25.18
C ALA A 229 -0.71 -4.09 24.08
N ALA A 230 -1.16 -5.30 23.76
CA ALA A 230 -2.32 -5.48 22.88
C ALA A 230 -3.61 -5.06 23.61
N PHE A 231 -4.52 -4.42 22.87
CA PHE A 231 -5.87 -4.14 23.37
C PHE A 231 -6.59 -5.45 23.67
N GLN A 232 -7.26 -5.51 24.84
CA GLN A 232 -8.05 -6.65 25.26
C GLN A 232 -9.54 -6.45 24.93
N GLU A 233 -10.35 -7.49 25.14
CA GLU A 233 -11.81 -7.43 24.98
C GLU A 233 -12.44 -6.27 25.78
N SER A 234 -11.95 -6.00 26.98
CA SER A 234 -12.40 -4.89 27.82
C SER A 234 -12.08 -3.50 27.26
N ASP A 235 -11.12 -3.41 26.34
CA ASP A 235 -10.69 -2.15 25.72
C ASP A 235 -11.42 -1.86 24.41
N ALA A 236 -12.45 -2.63 24.05
CA ALA A 236 -13.16 -2.53 22.77
C ALA A 236 -13.69 -1.11 22.47
N ALA A 237 -14.14 -0.40 23.50
CA ALA A 237 -14.63 0.98 23.37
C ALA A 237 -13.53 1.99 23.01
N LEU A 238 -12.26 1.65 23.26
CA LEU A 238 -11.07 2.47 22.99
C LEU A 238 -10.33 2.01 21.72
N PHE A 239 -10.80 0.94 21.06
CA PHE A 239 -10.15 0.36 19.89
C PHE A 239 -10.70 0.96 18.59
N HIS A 240 -9.95 1.90 18.02
CA HIS A 240 -10.33 2.65 16.81
C HIS A 240 -9.45 2.33 15.58
N GLY A 241 -9.82 2.88 14.42
CA GLY A 241 -9.05 2.76 13.16
C GLY A 241 -9.12 1.42 12.42
N ARG A 242 -9.72 0.36 13.01
CA ARG A 242 -9.88 -0.97 12.39
C ARG A 242 -11.32 -1.49 12.38
N GLY A 243 -12.31 -0.60 12.31
CA GLY A 243 -13.74 -0.97 12.36
C GLY A 243 -14.14 -1.93 11.24
N ALA A 244 -13.82 -1.58 10.00
CA ALA A 244 -14.14 -2.38 8.81
C ALA A 244 -13.44 -3.75 8.83
N GLU A 245 -12.16 -3.81 9.23
CA GLU A 245 -11.43 -5.07 9.35
C GLU A 245 -11.99 -5.94 10.48
N SER A 246 -12.40 -5.34 11.59
CA SER A 246 -13.02 -6.06 12.70
C SER A 246 -14.33 -6.72 12.27
N GLU A 247 -15.17 -6.01 11.51
CA GLU A 247 -16.41 -6.53 10.95
C GLU A 247 -16.16 -7.63 9.93
N TRP A 248 -15.22 -7.42 9.01
CA TRP A 248 -14.88 -8.39 7.98
C TRP A 248 -14.39 -9.71 8.59
N VAL A 249 -13.42 -9.63 9.50
CA VAL A 249 -12.85 -10.81 10.16
C VAL A 249 -13.88 -11.49 11.06
N ALA A 250 -14.73 -10.75 11.78
CA ALA A 250 -15.83 -11.34 12.53
C ALA A 250 -16.81 -12.10 11.61
N GLY A 251 -17.13 -11.54 10.44
CA GLY A 251 -17.95 -12.20 9.43
C GLY A 251 -17.29 -13.47 8.86
N MET A 252 -15.97 -13.47 8.68
CA MET A 252 -15.22 -14.69 8.31
C MET A 252 -15.29 -15.74 9.41
N VAL A 253 -15.01 -15.37 10.67
CA VAL A 253 -15.08 -16.28 11.81
C VAL A 253 -16.49 -16.87 11.99
N ALA A 254 -17.55 -16.13 11.66
CA ALA A 254 -18.91 -16.67 11.72
C ALA A 254 -19.16 -17.78 10.68
N ARG A 255 -18.55 -17.66 9.49
CA ARG A 255 -18.76 -18.55 8.33
C ARG A 255 -17.79 -19.73 8.29
N GLU A 256 -16.52 -19.48 8.60
CA GLU A 256 -15.42 -20.42 8.42
C GLU A 256 -15.00 -21.09 9.72
N ARG A 257 -14.69 -22.39 9.69
CA ARG A 257 -14.17 -23.11 10.87
C ARG A 257 -12.85 -22.52 11.37
N TRP A 258 -11.94 -22.15 10.45
CA TRP A 258 -10.66 -21.53 10.76
C TRP A 258 -10.51 -20.23 9.99
N THR A 259 -10.17 -19.15 10.70
CA THR A 259 -9.75 -17.87 10.14
C THR A 259 -8.36 -17.50 10.67
N ALA A 260 -7.48 -17.04 9.79
CA ALA A 260 -6.14 -16.57 10.15
C ALA A 260 -5.94 -15.10 9.81
N ILE A 261 -5.60 -14.27 10.79
CA ILE A 261 -5.15 -12.89 10.57
C ILE A 261 -3.64 -12.94 10.33
N VAL A 262 -3.22 -12.69 9.09
CA VAL A 262 -1.82 -12.77 8.66
C VAL A 262 -1.26 -11.37 8.41
N GLY A 263 -0.09 -11.05 8.95
CA GLY A 263 0.53 -9.73 8.72
C GLY A 263 1.84 -9.51 9.45
N PRO A 264 2.57 -8.43 9.15
CA PRO A 264 3.89 -8.17 9.75
C PRO A 264 3.82 -7.96 11.27
N SER A 265 4.96 -8.06 11.96
CA SER A 265 5.04 -7.77 13.40
C SER A 265 4.60 -6.34 13.69
N GLY A 266 3.92 -6.13 14.81
CA GLY A 266 3.43 -4.80 15.19
C GLY A 266 2.27 -4.21 14.37
N SER A 267 1.67 -4.95 13.41
CA SER A 267 0.53 -4.43 12.60
C SER A 267 -0.83 -4.37 13.34
N GLY A 268 -0.87 -4.80 14.61
CA GLY A 268 -2.07 -4.80 15.45
C GLY A 268 -2.91 -6.09 15.41
N LYS A 269 -2.38 -7.22 14.91
CA LYS A 269 -3.12 -8.50 14.79
C LYS A 269 -3.78 -8.96 16.10
N SER A 270 -3.02 -8.96 17.20
CA SER A 270 -3.52 -9.38 18.51
C SER A 270 -4.63 -8.46 19.03
N SER A 271 -4.47 -7.14 18.87
CA SER A 271 -5.50 -6.15 19.22
C SER A 271 -6.75 -6.31 18.36
N LEU A 272 -6.60 -6.53 17.05
CA LEU A 272 -7.73 -6.78 16.14
C LEU A 272 -8.50 -8.05 16.55
N ALA A 273 -7.80 -9.15 16.84
CA ALA A 273 -8.45 -10.40 17.26
C ALA A 273 -9.23 -10.22 18.58
N ARG A 274 -8.63 -9.57 19.58
CA ARG A 274 -9.16 -9.52 20.95
C ARG A 274 -10.12 -8.36 21.20
N ALA A 275 -9.83 -7.16 20.71
CA ALA A 275 -10.64 -5.95 20.94
C ALA A 275 -11.54 -5.60 19.73
N GLY A 276 -11.16 -6.04 18.53
CA GLY A 276 -11.97 -5.86 17.33
C GLY A 276 -13.02 -6.96 17.14
N VAL A 277 -12.56 -8.21 17.06
CA VAL A 277 -13.38 -9.35 16.60
C VAL A 277 -14.17 -10.00 17.74
N VAL A 278 -13.51 -10.35 18.86
CA VAL A 278 -14.15 -11.04 19.99
C VAL A 278 -15.41 -10.33 20.52
N PRO A 279 -15.41 -9.01 20.79
CA PRO A 279 -16.59 -8.32 21.31
C PRO A 279 -17.78 -8.35 20.35
N ARG A 280 -17.53 -8.42 19.03
CA ARG A 280 -18.59 -8.47 18.00
C ARG A 280 -19.28 -9.81 17.94
N LEU A 281 -18.63 -10.88 18.38
CA LEU A 281 -19.18 -12.25 18.36
C LEU A 281 -19.86 -12.64 19.68
N ARG A 282 -19.63 -11.90 20.77
CA ARG A 282 -20.27 -12.13 22.07
C ARG A 282 -21.80 -12.02 22.03
N PRO A 283 -22.42 -10.98 21.41
CA PRO A 283 -23.88 -10.85 21.33
C PRO A 283 -24.57 -12.04 20.64
N ASP A 284 -23.88 -12.73 19.75
CA ASP A 284 -24.39 -13.92 19.06
C ASP A 284 -24.44 -15.19 19.95
N GLY A 285 -24.02 -15.05 21.22
CA GLY A 285 -23.93 -16.15 22.17
C GLY A 285 -22.67 -16.99 21.96
N THR A 286 -21.51 -16.36 21.78
CA THR A 286 -20.23 -17.06 21.60
C THR A 286 -19.41 -17.06 22.90
N SER A 287 -19.05 -18.24 23.38
CA SER A 287 -18.03 -18.42 24.42
C SER A 287 -16.64 -18.28 23.81
N VAL A 288 -15.70 -17.62 24.48
CA VAL A 288 -14.37 -17.31 23.92
C VAL A 288 -13.25 -17.83 24.83
N ILE A 289 -12.27 -18.50 24.23
CA ILE A 289 -11.01 -18.89 24.84
C ILE A 289 -9.88 -18.23 24.09
N VAL A 290 -9.00 -17.51 24.80
CA VAL A 290 -7.77 -16.94 24.23
C VAL A 290 -6.56 -17.72 24.74
N LEU A 291 -5.73 -18.19 23.81
CA LEU A 291 -4.56 -19.01 24.02
C LEU A 291 -3.34 -18.33 23.40
N ARG A 292 -2.20 -18.49 24.05
CA ARG A 292 -0.89 -18.16 23.50
C ARG A 292 -0.01 -19.41 23.61
N PRO A 293 0.53 -19.96 22.52
CA PRO A 293 1.22 -21.26 22.55
C PRO A 293 2.45 -21.32 23.47
N SER A 294 3.15 -20.20 23.66
CA SER A 294 4.30 -20.12 24.59
C SER A 294 3.91 -20.11 26.07
N ALA A 295 2.65 -19.82 26.41
CA ALA A 295 2.21 -19.62 27.79
C ALA A 295 1.82 -20.96 28.46
N GLY A 296 2.73 -21.50 29.26
CA GLY A 296 2.51 -22.72 30.05
C GLY A 296 3.15 -23.96 29.44
N SER A 297 2.78 -25.11 29.99
CA SER A 297 3.58 -26.30 29.80
C SER A 297 3.42 -26.96 28.42
N SER A 298 2.19 -27.32 28.08
CA SER A 298 1.79 -27.78 26.74
C SER A 298 0.65 -26.90 26.22
N PRO A 299 0.56 -26.63 24.90
CA PRO A 299 -0.55 -25.89 24.34
C PRO A 299 -1.90 -26.57 24.61
N VAL A 300 -1.93 -27.91 24.58
CA VAL A 300 -3.12 -28.72 24.91
C VAL A 300 -3.46 -28.62 26.41
N ALA A 301 -2.46 -28.65 27.28
CA ALA A 301 -2.69 -28.45 28.73
C ALA A 301 -3.25 -27.05 29.04
N ARG A 302 -2.82 -26.03 28.29
CA ARG A 302 -3.35 -24.68 28.43
C ARG A 302 -4.78 -24.55 27.91
N LEU A 303 -5.08 -25.21 26.79
CA LEU A 303 -6.45 -25.34 26.29
C LEU A 303 -7.35 -26.03 27.33
N ALA A 304 -6.89 -27.14 27.91
CA ALA A 304 -7.60 -27.85 28.99
C ALA A 304 -7.88 -26.95 30.19
N GLN A 305 -6.90 -26.17 30.64
CA GLN A 305 -7.08 -25.25 31.77
C GLN A 305 -8.14 -24.17 31.47
N LYS A 306 -8.15 -23.64 30.25
CA LYS A 306 -9.13 -22.62 29.82
C LYS A 306 -10.53 -23.22 29.65
N LEU A 307 -10.64 -24.42 29.09
CA LEU A 307 -11.89 -25.17 29.00
C LEU A 307 -12.45 -25.47 30.39
N LEU A 308 -11.59 -25.92 31.32
CA LEU A 308 -12.00 -26.23 32.69
C LEU A 308 -12.53 -24.99 33.43
N ALA A 309 -11.99 -23.80 33.16
CA ALA A 309 -12.51 -22.56 33.74
C ALA A 309 -13.93 -22.22 33.26
N LEU A 310 -14.32 -22.65 32.06
CA LEU A 310 -15.68 -22.48 31.53
C LEU A 310 -16.61 -23.64 31.95
N LEU A 311 -16.09 -24.86 32.05
CA LEU A 311 -16.85 -26.03 32.49
C LEU A 311 -17.13 -25.99 34.00
N GLU A 312 -16.17 -25.59 34.82
CA GLU A 312 -16.29 -25.60 36.28
C GLU A 312 -15.84 -24.26 36.89
N PRO A 313 -16.61 -23.17 36.70
CA PRO A 313 -16.24 -21.84 37.18
C PRO A 313 -16.13 -21.74 38.71
N GLY A 314 -16.76 -22.67 39.45
CA GLY A 314 -16.74 -22.73 40.91
C GLY A 314 -15.49 -23.37 41.52
N LEU A 315 -14.60 -23.99 40.72
CA LEU A 315 -13.35 -24.55 41.26
C LEU A 315 -12.36 -23.46 41.65
N SER A 316 -11.67 -23.66 42.77
CA SER A 316 -10.53 -22.83 43.14
C SER A 316 -9.40 -22.91 42.11
N GLY A 317 -8.52 -21.90 42.09
CA GLY A 317 -7.40 -21.88 41.13
C GLY A 317 -6.46 -23.08 41.27
N THR A 318 -6.28 -23.60 42.48
CA THR A 318 -5.47 -24.79 42.79
C THR A 318 -6.13 -26.07 42.31
N GLU A 319 -7.43 -26.27 42.55
CA GLU A 319 -8.14 -27.46 42.05
C GLU A 319 -8.19 -27.51 40.52
N ARG A 320 -8.26 -26.34 39.87
CA ARG A 320 -8.15 -26.26 38.40
C ARG A 320 -6.78 -26.68 37.89
N LEU A 321 -5.72 -26.32 38.61
CA LEU A 321 -4.35 -26.73 38.25
C LEU A 321 -4.15 -28.24 38.40
N ASP A 322 -4.75 -28.86 39.43
CA ASP A 322 -4.64 -30.30 39.67
C ASP A 322 -5.41 -31.14 38.63
N ARG A 323 -6.57 -30.65 38.17
CA ARG A 323 -7.43 -31.37 37.21
C ARG A 323 -7.07 -31.12 35.74
N ALA A 324 -6.46 -29.98 35.41
CA ALA A 324 -6.10 -29.63 34.03
C ALA A 324 -5.23 -30.68 33.31
N PRO A 325 -4.22 -31.33 33.93
CA PRO A 325 -3.44 -32.38 33.27
C PRO A 325 -4.24 -33.63 32.90
N ALA A 326 -5.28 -33.98 33.68
CA ALA A 326 -6.16 -35.11 33.36
C ALA A 326 -7.01 -34.79 32.13
N LEU A 327 -7.62 -33.60 32.09
CA LEU A 327 -8.35 -33.12 30.93
C LEU A 327 -7.44 -32.95 29.70
N GLY A 328 -6.21 -32.46 29.88
CA GLY A 328 -5.23 -32.34 28.80
C GLY A 328 -4.89 -33.67 28.12
N ARG A 329 -4.72 -34.75 28.90
CA ARG A 329 -4.52 -36.11 28.37
C ARG A 329 -5.77 -36.68 27.72
N ALA A 330 -6.95 -36.32 28.21
CA ALA A 330 -8.20 -36.73 27.59
C ALA A 330 -8.38 -36.04 26.22
N LEU A 331 -8.04 -34.75 26.12
CA LEU A 331 -8.16 -33.97 24.89
C LEU A 331 -7.31 -34.49 23.73
N THR A 332 -6.20 -35.19 24.00
CA THR A 332 -5.37 -35.83 22.95
C THR A 332 -5.94 -37.16 22.42
N GLY A 333 -7.07 -37.63 22.94
CA GLY A 333 -7.80 -38.78 22.40
C GLY A 333 -8.71 -38.39 21.23
N GLU A 334 -9.13 -39.38 20.44
CA GLU A 334 -10.07 -39.18 19.32
C GLU A 334 -11.38 -38.53 19.81
N ARG A 335 -11.88 -37.53 19.06
CA ARG A 335 -13.16 -36.83 19.30
C ARG A 335 -13.30 -36.12 20.66
N ALA A 336 -12.24 -36.00 21.45
CA ALA A 336 -12.34 -35.52 22.82
C ALA A 336 -12.81 -34.06 22.95
N LEU A 337 -12.34 -33.15 22.08
CA LEU A 337 -12.85 -31.78 22.06
C LEU A 337 -14.30 -31.71 21.56
N ALA A 338 -14.67 -32.57 20.60
CA ALA A 338 -16.03 -32.66 20.08
C ALA A 338 -17.06 -33.10 21.14
N ASP A 339 -16.65 -33.93 22.10
CA ASP A 339 -17.50 -34.36 23.23
C ASP A 339 -17.62 -33.30 24.34
N VAL A 340 -16.54 -32.54 24.58
CA VAL A 340 -16.50 -31.51 25.63
C VAL A 340 -17.29 -30.26 25.25
N VAL A 341 -17.28 -29.88 23.98
CA VAL A 341 -17.90 -28.62 23.50
C VAL A 341 -19.41 -28.56 23.75
N PRO A 342 -20.24 -29.58 23.42
CA PRO A 342 -21.67 -29.55 23.71
C PRO A 342 -21.99 -29.32 25.19
N LEU A 343 -21.24 -29.98 26.09
CA LEU A 343 -21.39 -29.81 27.55
C LEU A 343 -21.03 -28.39 27.99
N LEU A 344 -19.98 -27.81 27.41
CA LEU A 344 -19.57 -26.43 27.67
C LEU A 344 -20.64 -25.44 27.22
N LEU A 345 -21.15 -25.62 26.00
CA LEU A 345 -22.14 -24.71 25.40
C LEU A 345 -23.45 -24.72 26.16
N ASP A 346 -23.96 -25.89 26.54
CA ASP A 346 -25.17 -26.05 27.37
C ASP A 346 -24.99 -25.34 28.72
N ARG A 347 -23.86 -25.59 29.39
CA ARG A 347 -23.59 -25.02 30.72
C ARG A 347 -23.38 -23.51 30.71
N GLN A 348 -22.79 -22.96 29.66
CA GLN A 348 -22.59 -21.52 29.49
C GLN A 348 -23.82 -20.82 28.88
N GLY A 349 -24.83 -21.56 28.42
CA GLY A 349 -25.97 -20.99 27.69
C GLY A 349 -25.58 -20.32 26.38
N THR A 350 -24.52 -20.81 25.71
CA THR A 350 -23.94 -20.23 24.48
C THR A 350 -24.15 -21.15 23.28
N ARG A 351 -24.14 -20.58 22.08
CA ARG A 351 -24.37 -21.29 20.81
C ARG A 351 -23.07 -21.76 20.14
N ARG A 352 -21.96 -21.09 20.40
CA ARG A 352 -20.66 -21.33 19.74
C ARG A 352 -19.49 -21.18 20.70
N LEU A 353 -18.39 -21.86 20.41
CA LEU A 353 -17.10 -21.70 21.07
C LEU A 353 -16.09 -21.14 20.07
N LEU A 354 -15.51 -19.98 20.35
CA LEU A 354 -14.38 -19.42 19.63
C LEU A 354 -13.08 -19.66 20.39
N ILE A 355 -12.13 -20.29 19.73
CA ILE A 355 -10.77 -20.49 20.22
C ILE A 355 -9.85 -19.53 19.47
N VAL A 356 -9.35 -18.51 20.16
CA VAL A 356 -8.37 -17.57 19.63
C VAL A 356 -6.97 -18.05 20.00
N ILE A 357 -6.15 -18.38 19.00
CA ILE A 357 -4.73 -18.69 19.18
C ILE A 357 -3.93 -17.47 18.72
N ASP A 358 -3.50 -16.68 19.68
CA ASP A 358 -2.70 -15.50 19.42
C ASP A 358 -1.22 -15.86 19.35
N GLN A 359 -0.53 -15.31 18.36
CA GLN A 359 0.85 -15.60 18.00
C GLN A 359 1.05 -17.09 17.67
N PHE A 360 0.31 -17.55 16.66
CA PHE A 360 0.34 -18.94 16.20
C PHE A 360 1.73 -19.38 15.77
N GLU A 361 2.58 -18.46 15.30
CA GLU A 361 4.00 -18.71 15.01
C GLU A 361 4.78 -19.28 16.21
N GLU A 362 4.37 -18.98 17.46
CA GLU A 362 5.01 -19.55 18.63
C GLU A 362 4.77 -21.05 18.76
N LEU A 363 3.65 -21.56 18.23
CA LEU A 363 3.40 -23.00 18.16
C LEU A 363 4.38 -23.64 17.18
N LEU A 364 4.54 -23.05 15.99
CA LEU A 364 5.43 -23.55 14.94
C LEU A 364 6.91 -23.55 15.36
N ALA A 365 7.27 -22.72 16.33
CA ALA A 365 8.61 -22.71 16.93
C ALA A 365 8.84 -23.83 17.98
N ARG A 366 7.83 -24.62 18.33
CA ARG A 366 7.94 -25.77 19.26
C ARG A 366 8.36 -27.06 18.53
N ASN A 367 8.52 -28.15 19.28
CA ASN A 367 8.82 -29.46 18.70
C ASN A 367 7.62 -29.98 17.87
N ALA A 368 7.87 -30.83 16.88
CA ALA A 368 6.85 -31.34 15.97
C ALA A 368 5.68 -32.00 16.72
N THR A 369 5.98 -32.80 17.76
CA THR A 369 4.96 -33.47 18.57
C THR A 369 3.95 -32.50 19.20
N ALA A 370 4.40 -31.36 19.74
CA ALA A 370 3.49 -30.38 20.34
C ALA A 370 2.65 -29.64 19.29
N VAL A 371 3.17 -29.47 18.07
CA VAL A 371 2.42 -28.92 16.93
C VAL A 371 1.37 -29.93 16.49
N ASP A 372 1.76 -31.18 16.29
CA ASP A 372 0.90 -32.29 15.89
C ASP A 372 -0.22 -32.53 16.89
N GLU A 373 0.09 -32.57 18.19
CA GLU A 373 -0.90 -32.76 19.27
C GLU A 373 -1.96 -31.66 19.24
N LEU A 374 -1.57 -30.39 19.21
CA LEU A 374 -2.55 -29.30 19.21
C LEU A 374 -3.32 -29.21 17.89
N ALA A 375 -2.66 -29.49 16.76
CA ALA A 375 -3.30 -29.53 15.45
C ALA A 375 -4.36 -30.63 15.39
N ALA A 376 -4.06 -31.82 15.91
CA ALA A 376 -5.00 -32.94 15.99
C ALA A 376 -6.23 -32.58 16.84
N VAL A 377 -6.06 -31.84 17.95
CA VAL A 377 -7.19 -31.42 18.78
C VAL A 377 -8.04 -30.34 18.13
N LEU A 378 -7.42 -29.37 17.45
CA LEU A 378 -8.11 -28.16 16.97
C LEU A 378 -8.66 -28.31 15.54
N PHE A 379 -8.10 -29.18 14.72
CA PHE A 379 -8.49 -29.33 13.32
C PHE A 379 -8.97 -30.75 12.98
N ASP A 380 -9.44 -31.48 14.00
CA ASP A 380 -10.15 -32.76 13.83
C ASP A 380 -11.39 -32.57 12.93
N GLU A 381 -11.59 -33.49 11.97
CA GLU A 381 -12.72 -33.46 11.05
C GLU A 381 -14.07 -33.62 11.79
N ASP A 382 -14.08 -34.37 12.89
CA ASP A 382 -15.26 -34.64 13.72
C ASP A 382 -15.66 -33.48 14.64
N LEU A 383 -14.92 -32.35 14.65
CA LEU A 383 -15.30 -31.17 15.42
C LEU A 383 -16.66 -30.62 14.97
N PRO A 384 -17.55 -30.24 15.90
CA PRO A 384 -18.85 -29.70 15.53
C PRO A 384 -18.73 -28.30 14.93
N ASP A 385 -19.67 -27.95 14.05
CA ASP A 385 -19.79 -26.61 13.44
C ASP A 385 -20.13 -25.49 14.43
N THR A 386 -20.15 -25.79 15.73
CA THR A 386 -20.24 -24.79 16.80
C THR A 386 -18.87 -24.29 17.26
N VAL A 387 -17.77 -24.95 16.86
CA VAL A 387 -16.39 -24.53 17.17
C VAL A 387 -15.83 -23.65 16.05
N ARG A 388 -15.18 -22.56 16.43
CA ARG A 388 -14.49 -21.62 15.53
C ARG A 388 -13.08 -21.37 16.02
N ILE A 389 -12.15 -21.21 15.10
CA ILE A 389 -10.74 -20.98 15.40
C ILE A 389 -10.29 -19.70 14.72
N LEU A 390 -9.79 -18.77 15.52
CA LEU A 390 -9.17 -17.54 15.04
C LEU A 390 -7.69 -17.56 15.41
N THR A 391 -6.82 -17.47 14.43
CA THR A 391 -5.36 -17.44 14.65
C THR A 391 -4.79 -16.08 14.24
N THR A 392 -3.78 -15.60 14.96
CA THR A 392 -2.93 -14.50 14.48
C THR A 392 -1.58 -15.09 14.08
N LEU A 393 -1.08 -14.73 12.90
CA LEU A 393 0.11 -15.32 12.32
C LEU A 393 0.98 -14.24 11.66
N ARG A 394 2.30 -14.32 11.80
CA ARG A 394 3.19 -13.48 10.99
C ARG A 394 3.32 -14.00 9.56
N ALA A 395 3.40 -13.08 8.59
CA ALA A 395 3.43 -13.44 7.17
C ALA A 395 4.61 -14.33 6.77
N ASP A 396 5.76 -14.19 7.43
CA ASP A 396 6.98 -15.00 7.24
C ASP A 396 6.83 -16.45 7.75
N PHE A 397 5.81 -16.74 8.57
CA PHE A 397 5.55 -18.09 9.09
C PHE A 397 4.46 -18.83 8.30
N LEU A 398 3.86 -18.20 7.27
CA LEU A 398 2.79 -18.80 6.49
C LEU A 398 3.26 -20.05 5.73
N GLY A 399 4.47 -20.04 5.18
CA GLY A 399 5.06 -21.20 4.49
C GLY A 399 5.11 -22.45 5.39
N MET A 400 5.58 -22.29 6.63
CA MET A 400 5.63 -23.39 7.60
C MET A 400 4.25 -23.97 7.94
N VAL A 401 3.18 -23.17 7.90
CA VAL A 401 1.81 -23.68 8.10
C VAL A 401 1.37 -24.50 6.90
N LEU A 402 1.63 -24.01 5.68
CA LEU A 402 1.26 -24.68 4.44
C LEU A 402 2.03 -25.99 4.20
N ASP A 403 3.30 -26.03 4.62
CA ASP A 403 4.17 -27.21 4.48
C ASP A 403 3.88 -28.30 5.53
N HIS A 404 3.18 -27.96 6.60
CA HIS A 404 2.90 -28.92 7.68
C HIS A 404 1.76 -29.90 7.27
N PRO A 405 1.95 -31.23 7.37
CA PRO A 405 0.96 -32.21 6.89
C PRO A 405 -0.45 -32.06 7.47
N GLY A 406 -0.56 -31.84 8.80
CA GLY A 406 -1.87 -31.62 9.46
C GLY A 406 -2.46 -30.22 9.28
N LEU A 407 -1.66 -29.17 9.49
CA LEU A 407 -2.13 -27.79 9.42
C LEU A 407 -2.39 -27.32 7.98
N GLY A 408 -1.56 -27.72 7.02
CA GLY A 408 -1.70 -27.36 5.62
C GLY A 408 -3.01 -27.87 5.01
N HIS A 409 -3.41 -29.11 5.32
CA HIS A 409 -4.70 -29.66 4.89
C HIS A 409 -5.89 -28.89 5.48
N ALA A 410 -5.78 -28.47 6.75
CA ALA A 410 -6.82 -27.66 7.39
C ALA A 410 -6.86 -26.21 6.87
N PHE A 411 -5.80 -25.72 6.21
CA PHE A 411 -5.67 -24.34 5.75
C PHE A 411 -6.08 -24.18 4.27
N ASP A 412 -7.36 -23.91 4.01
CA ASP A 412 -7.87 -23.58 2.67
C ASP A 412 -7.63 -22.10 2.30
N LYS A 413 -7.48 -21.79 1.00
CA LYS A 413 -7.04 -20.48 0.48
C LYS A 413 -7.98 -19.32 0.79
N GLN A 414 -9.24 -19.55 1.18
CA GLN A 414 -10.20 -18.50 1.54
C GLN A 414 -10.24 -18.16 3.05
N ARG A 415 -9.34 -18.74 3.86
CA ARG A 415 -9.36 -18.64 5.34
C ARG A 415 -8.43 -17.58 5.94
N ALA A 416 -7.65 -16.87 5.13
CA ALA A 416 -6.67 -15.89 5.61
C ALA A 416 -7.07 -14.45 5.30
N TYR A 417 -7.02 -13.58 6.32
CA TYR A 417 -7.13 -12.14 6.17
C TYR A 417 -5.75 -11.49 6.27
N ALA A 418 -5.26 -10.90 5.18
CA ALA A 418 -3.99 -10.19 5.16
C ALA A 418 -4.13 -8.79 5.76
N LEU A 419 -3.63 -8.61 6.99
CA LEU A 419 -3.63 -7.33 7.70
C LEU A 419 -2.44 -6.47 7.27
N GLY A 420 -2.69 -5.56 6.33
CA GLY A 420 -1.73 -4.57 5.87
C GLY A 420 -1.49 -3.39 6.85
N PRO A 421 -0.51 -2.52 6.56
CA PRO A 421 -0.27 -1.30 7.33
C PRO A 421 -1.50 -0.38 7.33
N MET A 422 -1.60 0.50 8.34
CA MET A 422 -2.69 1.47 8.41
C MET A 422 -2.43 2.65 7.50
N SER A 423 -3.49 3.21 6.90
CA SER A 423 -3.40 4.50 6.23
C SER A 423 -3.29 5.64 7.24
N THR A 424 -2.75 6.78 6.82
CA THR A 424 -2.64 7.99 7.65
C THR A 424 -3.99 8.44 8.21
N GLY A 425 -5.08 8.25 7.47
CA GLY A 425 -6.44 8.52 7.96
C GLY A 425 -6.83 7.63 9.14
N ARG A 426 -6.58 6.31 9.05
CA ARG A 426 -6.86 5.37 10.15
C ARG A 426 -5.95 5.58 11.36
N LEU A 427 -4.69 5.99 11.13
CA LEU A 427 -3.79 6.39 12.21
C LEU A 427 -4.29 7.64 12.93
N ARG A 428 -4.80 8.63 12.19
CA ARG A 428 -5.43 9.82 12.80
C ARG A 428 -6.57 9.42 13.73
N ASP A 429 -7.45 8.53 13.30
CA ASP A 429 -8.56 8.05 14.14
C ASP A 429 -8.09 7.41 15.45
N ILE A 430 -6.96 6.68 15.44
CA ILE A 430 -6.37 6.08 16.65
C ILE A 430 -5.80 7.12 17.58
N VAL A 431 -5.29 8.24 17.05
CA VAL A 431 -4.73 9.34 17.84
C VAL A 431 -5.86 10.20 18.42
N THR A 432 -6.88 10.53 17.62
CA THR A 432 -7.88 11.55 17.98
C THR A 432 -9.08 10.97 18.75
N LEU A 433 -9.70 9.90 18.27
CA LEU A 433 -10.96 9.40 18.82
C LEU A 433 -10.89 9.00 20.30
N PRO A 434 -9.81 8.35 20.80
CA PRO A 434 -9.74 8.03 22.23
C PRO A 434 -9.65 9.28 23.12
N VAL A 435 -9.08 10.38 22.62
CA VAL A 435 -9.00 11.66 23.35
C VAL A 435 -10.32 12.42 23.27
N GLU A 436 -10.97 12.44 22.11
CA GLU A 436 -12.29 13.05 21.93
C GLU A 436 -13.36 12.41 22.82
N ALA A 437 -13.20 11.12 23.15
CA ALA A 437 -14.07 10.40 24.07
C ALA A 437 -13.87 10.80 25.54
N VAL A 438 -12.78 11.51 25.89
CA VAL A 438 -12.49 11.96 27.25
C VAL A 438 -12.79 13.45 27.40
N PRO A 439 -13.81 13.83 28.20
CA PRO A 439 -14.18 15.23 28.39
C PRO A 439 -13.04 16.09 28.94
N GLY A 440 -12.76 17.21 28.27
CA GLY A 440 -11.83 18.24 28.74
C GLY A 440 -10.34 17.96 28.48
N VAL A 441 -9.99 16.91 27.71
CA VAL A 441 -8.64 16.68 27.19
C VAL A 441 -8.61 16.99 25.69
N HIS A 442 -7.58 17.68 25.21
CA HIS A 442 -7.46 18.03 23.80
C HIS A 442 -6.00 18.13 23.35
N TYR A 443 -5.77 17.90 22.06
CA TYR A 443 -4.49 18.19 21.42
C TYR A 443 -4.35 19.69 21.14
N GLU A 444 -3.14 20.20 21.32
CA GLU A 444 -2.74 21.49 20.76
C GLU A 444 -2.88 21.47 19.21
N PRO A 445 -3.26 22.60 18.56
CA PRO A 445 -3.42 22.64 17.12
C PRO A 445 -2.18 22.11 16.37
N HIS A 446 -2.40 21.26 15.36
CA HIS A 446 -1.36 20.63 14.52
C HIS A 446 -0.43 19.61 15.21
N LEU A 447 -0.57 19.36 16.51
CA LEU A 447 0.22 18.31 17.17
C LEU A 447 -0.07 16.92 16.61
N VAL A 448 -1.33 16.63 16.28
CA VAL A 448 -1.72 15.36 15.65
C VAL A 448 -1.00 15.16 14.31
N ASP A 449 -0.88 16.22 13.49
CA ASP A 449 -0.22 16.13 12.18
C ASP A 449 1.28 15.82 12.34
N ARG A 450 1.92 16.40 13.36
CA ARG A 450 3.31 16.11 13.74
C ARG A 450 3.48 14.68 14.22
N ILE A 451 2.63 14.21 15.14
CA ILE A 451 2.65 12.82 15.64
C ILE A 451 2.53 11.82 14.49
N LEU A 452 1.65 12.08 13.53
CA LEU A 452 1.45 11.22 12.36
C LEU A 452 2.64 11.24 11.41
N ALA A 453 3.28 12.40 11.21
CA ALA A 453 4.50 12.52 10.43
C ALA A 453 5.66 11.71 11.05
N ASP A 454 5.84 11.84 12.37
CA ASP A 454 6.91 11.16 13.13
C ASP A 454 6.68 9.64 13.25
N THR A 455 5.44 9.17 13.09
CA THR A 455 5.09 7.73 13.13
C THR A 455 5.52 6.99 11.85
N GLY A 456 5.46 7.64 10.69
CA GLY A 456 5.78 7.03 9.40
C GLY A 456 4.85 5.88 8.97
N ALA A 457 5.25 5.15 7.91
CA ALA A 457 4.49 4.02 7.34
C ALA A 457 5.14 2.65 7.61
N GLU A 458 6.17 2.59 8.44
CA GLU A 458 6.99 1.38 8.63
C GLU A 458 6.29 0.31 9.49
N PRO A 459 6.54 -0.99 9.21
CA PRO A 459 6.07 -2.09 10.06
C PRO A 459 6.63 -1.96 11.49
N GLY A 460 5.75 -1.89 12.50
CA GLY A 460 6.15 -1.78 13.91
C GLY A 460 5.94 -0.41 14.57
N ALA A 461 5.44 0.58 13.82
CA ALA A 461 5.20 1.93 14.33
C ALA A 461 4.05 2.04 15.37
N LEU A 462 3.05 1.15 15.33
CA LEU A 462 1.88 1.21 16.22
C LEU A 462 2.20 1.04 17.71
N PRO A 463 3.03 0.05 18.13
CA PRO A 463 3.51 -0.04 19.51
C PRO A 463 4.25 1.21 20.00
N LEU A 464 5.06 1.84 19.15
CA LEU A 464 5.80 3.06 19.47
C LEU A 464 4.86 4.25 19.62
N LEU A 465 3.92 4.41 18.68
CA LEU A 465 2.87 5.42 18.75
C LEU A 465 2.04 5.27 20.03
N GLY A 466 1.58 4.06 20.36
CA GLY A 466 0.82 3.80 21.59
C GLY A 466 1.60 4.09 22.86
N PHE A 467 2.93 3.91 22.85
CA PHE A 467 3.80 4.26 23.97
C PHE A 467 3.96 5.79 24.10
N ALA A 468 4.29 6.47 22.99
CA ALA A 468 4.46 7.93 22.98
C ALA A 468 3.17 8.66 23.37
N LEU A 469 2.01 8.18 22.91
CA LEU A 469 0.70 8.74 23.31
C LEU A 469 0.38 8.48 24.78
N ASP A 470 0.78 7.35 25.36
CA ASP A 470 0.62 7.10 26.80
C ASP A 470 1.49 8.04 27.65
N GLN A 471 2.72 8.33 27.21
CA GLN A 471 3.58 9.30 27.88
C GLN A 471 3.02 10.71 27.75
N LEU A 472 2.66 11.13 26.54
CA LEU A 472 2.03 12.43 26.30
C LEU A 472 0.74 12.59 27.11
N TRP A 473 -0.04 11.52 27.26
CA TRP A 473 -1.23 11.50 28.11
C TRP A 473 -0.93 11.74 29.59
N ARG A 474 0.23 11.33 30.10
CA ARG A 474 0.60 11.59 31.51
C ARG A 474 0.92 13.06 31.74
N GLU A 475 1.59 13.68 30.77
CA GLU A 475 1.97 15.10 30.80
C GLU A 475 0.76 16.05 30.81
N GLN A 476 -0.42 15.62 30.33
CA GLN A 476 -1.64 16.46 30.37
C GLN A 476 -2.01 16.91 31.78
N GLN A 477 -1.58 16.17 32.81
CA GLN A 477 -1.87 16.48 34.21
C GLN A 477 -1.22 17.82 34.60
N GLU A 478 0.01 18.05 34.16
CA GLU A 478 0.75 19.29 34.40
C GLU A 478 0.27 20.42 33.48
N ALA A 479 -0.28 20.07 32.31
CA ALA A 479 -0.78 21.01 31.30
C ALA A 479 -2.32 21.19 31.32
N HIS A 480 -2.98 20.92 32.45
CA HIS A 480 -4.42 21.15 32.66
C HIS A 480 -5.35 20.54 31.58
N GLY A 481 -5.02 19.39 31.01
CA GLY A 481 -5.83 18.74 29.94
C GLY A 481 -5.43 19.10 28.51
N ALA A 482 -4.34 19.84 28.31
CA ALA A 482 -3.76 20.02 26.99
C ALA A 482 -2.64 18.99 26.76
N LEU A 483 -2.70 18.28 25.62
CA LEU A 483 -1.57 17.52 25.08
C LEU A 483 -0.78 18.50 24.20
N THR A 484 0.40 18.93 24.64
CA THR A 484 1.11 20.09 24.07
C THR A 484 2.30 19.68 23.21
N HIS A 485 2.73 20.59 22.33
CA HIS A 485 3.96 20.43 21.55
C HIS A 485 5.20 20.33 22.45
N GLU A 486 5.25 21.12 23.53
CA GLU A 486 6.34 21.11 24.50
C GLU A 486 6.45 19.75 25.20
N ALA A 487 5.34 19.21 25.71
CA ALA A 487 5.31 17.88 26.31
C ALA A 487 5.73 16.80 25.31
N TYR A 488 5.29 16.91 24.05
CA TYR A 488 5.66 15.97 22.99
C TYR A 488 7.16 16.02 22.64
N GLU A 489 7.78 17.20 22.68
CA GLU A 489 9.23 17.36 22.52
C GLU A 489 10.01 16.82 23.71
N ASN A 490 9.53 17.06 24.93
CA ASN A 490 10.17 16.59 26.15
C ASN A 490 10.20 15.06 26.25
N ILE A 491 9.19 14.38 25.70
CA ILE A 491 9.19 12.91 25.61
C ILE A 491 9.95 12.40 24.37
N GLY A 492 10.61 13.25 23.56
CA GLY A 492 11.42 12.81 22.42
C GLY A 492 10.63 12.34 21.18
N GLY A 493 9.34 12.66 21.08
CA GLY A 493 8.49 12.24 19.95
C GLY A 493 8.23 10.72 19.89
N VAL A 494 7.76 10.21 18.75
CA VAL A 494 7.35 8.78 18.62
C VAL A 494 8.53 7.81 18.74
N ALA A 495 9.67 8.12 18.12
CA ALA A 495 10.86 7.27 18.17
C ALA A 495 11.66 7.44 19.49
N GLY A 496 11.75 8.67 20.01
CA GLY A 496 12.54 8.97 21.21
C GLY A 496 11.86 8.59 22.52
N ALA A 497 10.52 8.61 22.61
CA ALA A 497 9.82 8.30 23.87
C ALA A 497 10.17 6.93 24.45
N LEU A 498 10.23 5.90 23.60
CA LEU A 498 10.65 4.58 24.06
C LEU A 498 12.14 4.55 24.40
N HIS A 499 12.99 5.21 23.61
CA HIS A 499 14.43 5.27 23.87
C HIS A 499 14.74 5.91 25.24
N ASP A 500 14.21 7.09 25.52
CA ASP A 500 14.49 7.82 26.77
C ASP A 500 13.98 7.06 27.99
N HIS A 501 12.80 6.44 27.87
CA HIS A 501 12.29 5.55 28.91
C HIS A 501 13.22 4.35 29.15
N LEU A 502 13.78 3.77 28.08
CA LEU A 502 14.70 2.65 28.19
C LEU A 502 16.03 3.06 28.84
N VAL A 503 16.57 4.23 28.50
CA VAL A 503 17.76 4.80 29.14
C VAL A 503 17.49 5.02 30.64
N GLN A 504 16.36 5.64 30.98
CA GLN A 504 15.99 5.88 32.38
C GLN A 504 15.83 4.58 33.18
N VAL A 505 15.12 3.58 32.62
CA VAL A 505 14.93 2.28 33.26
C VAL A 505 16.27 1.53 33.37
N TRP A 506 17.11 1.61 32.35
CA TRP A 506 18.44 1.02 32.37
C TRP A 506 19.28 1.60 33.50
N ASP A 507 19.40 2.93 33.58
CA ASP A 507 20.19 3.62 34.59
C ASP A 507 19.66 3.37 36.01
N THR A 508 18.34 3.25 36.16
CA THR A 508 17.70 3.01 37.46
C THR A 508 17.85 1.56 37.93
N HIS A 509 17.76 0.58 37.02
CA HIS A 509 17.61 -0.84 37.38
C HIS A 509 18.83 -1.71 37.08
N VAL A 510 19.79 -1.23 36.29
CA VAL A 510 21.01 -1.96 35.87
C VAL A 510 22.27 -1.17 36.28
N PRO A 511 22.82 -1.41 37.48
CA PRO A 511 24.10 -0.84 37.89
C PRO A 511 25.26 -1.26 36.98
N GLU A 512 26.33 -0.48 36.93
CA GLU A 512 27.53 -0.74 36.10
C GLU A 512 28.14 -2.15 36.34
N ALA A 513 28.12 -2.63 37.59
CA ALA A 513 28.58 -3.98 37.94
C ALA A 513 27.74 -5.12 37.30
N ASP A 514 26.50 -4.84 36.88
CA ASP A 514 25.58 -5.79 36.28
C ASP A 514 25.53 -5.69 34.74
N GLU A 515 26.20 -4.71 34.13
CA GLU A 515 26.09 -4.44 32.68
C GLU A 515 26.55 -5.63 31.82
N THR A 516 27.60 -6.35 32.23
CA THR A 516 28.04 -7.55 31.52
C THR A 516 26.99 -8.66 31.57
N ALA A 517 26.32 -8.85 32.72
CA ALA A 517 25.24 -9.82 32.86
C ALA A 517 24.00 -9.40 32.07
N ALA A 518 23.71 -8.10 32.02
CA ALA A 518 22.62 -7.54 31.24
C ALA A 518 22.85 -7.73 29.72
N ARG A 519 24.05 -7.44 29.20
CA ARG A 519 24.40 -7.71 27.79
C ARG A 519 24.20 -9.18 27.43
N ARG A 520 24.69 -10.10 28.27
CA ARG A 520 24.49 -11.56 28.09
C ARG A 520 23.03 -11.98 28.15
N LEU A 521 22.23 -11.38 29.01
CA LEU A 521 20.80 -11.64 29.09
C LEU A 521 20.12 -11.23 27.77
N PHE A 522 20.36 -10.00 27.31
CA PHE A 522 19.73 -9.47 26.11
C PHE A 522 20.15 -10.19 24.83
N THR A 523 21.43 -10.57 24.68
CA THR A 523 21.87 -11.40 23.55
C THR A 523 21.28 -12.81 23.57
N GLN A 524 20.87 -13.33 24.73
CA GLN A 524 20.14 -14.60 24.85
C GLN A 524 18.64 -14.48 24.55
N LEU A 525 18.05 -13.30 24.77
CA LEU A 525 16.65 -12.98 24.51
C LEU A 525 16.36 -12.61 23.04
N ILE A 526 17.38 -12.57 22.18
CA ILE A 526 17.25 -12.33 20.74
C ILE A 526 17.82 -13.50 19.92
N ARG A 527 17.33 -13.65 18.69
CA ARG A 527 17.81 -14.64 17.72
C ARG A 527 17.73 -14.10 16.29
N VAL A 528 18.51 -14.68 15.39
CA VAL A 528 18.43 -14.45 13.94
C VAL A 528 17.98 -15.76 13.30
N PRO A 529 16.69 -15.89 12.92
CA PRO A 529 16.20 -17.10 12.25
C PRO A 529 16.94 -17.35 10.94
N LEU A 530 17.20 -18.62 10.59
CA LEU A 530 17.94 -18.97 9.36
C LEU A 530 17.16 -18.60 8.08
N ASP A 531 15.83 -18.57 8.15
CA ASP A 531 14.92 -18.35 7.03
C ASP A 531 14.28 -16.94 7.02
N ALA A 532 14.64 -16.06 7.97
CA ALA A 532 14.10 -14.71 8.08
C ALA A 532 15.22 -13.66 8.19
N GLY A 533 15.08 -12.53 7.49
CA GLY A 533 16.16 -11.52 7.37
C GLY A 533 16.45 -10.69 8.65
N GLY A 534 15.57 -10.74 9.66
CA GLY A 534 15.59 -9.84 10.81
C GLY A 534 15.86 -10.50 12.18
N VAL A 535 16.31 -9.69 13.14
CA VAL A 535 16.48 -10.10 14.55
C VAL A 535 15.10 -10.17 15.21
N THR A 536 14.81 -11.29 15.88
CA THR A 536 13.53 -11.52 16.57
C THR A 536 13.77 -11.83 18.04
N ARG A 537 12.77 -11.59 18.89
CA ARG A 537 12.82 -11.97 20.31
C ARG A 537 12.70 -13.50 20.49
N ARG A 538 13.27 -14.00 21.59
CA ARG A 538 13.31 -15.40 22.00
C ARG A 538 12.91 -15.52 23.48
N VAL A 539 12.14 -16.55 23.81
CA VAL A 539 11.86 -16.94 25.20
C VAL A 539 13.05 -17.75 25.73
N VAL A 540 13.54 -17.39 26.92
CA VAL A 540 14.68 -18.04 27.58
C VAL A 540 14.23 -18.63 28.91
N THR A 541 14.68 -19.85 29.21
CA THR A 541 14.37 -20.53 30.48
C THR A 541 15.32 -20.14 31.60
N ARG A 542 14.89 -20.27 32.86
CA ARG A 542 15.73 -20.03 34.04
C ARG A 542 17.02 -20.86 34.03
N THR A 543 16.98 -22.08 33.50
CA THR A 543 18.13 -23.00 33.46
C THR A 543 19.19 -22.60 32.43
N GLU A 544 18.81 -21.80 31.41
CA GLU A 544 19.73 -21.20 30.45
C GLU A 544 20.43 -19.95 31.02
N LEU A 545 19.84 -19.29 32.03
CA LEU A 545 20.36 -18.05 32.61
C LEU A 545 21.22 -18.30 33.85
N GLY A 546 22.37 -17.63 33.91
CA GLY A 546 23.18 -17.56 35.12
C GLY A 546 22.50 -16.73 36.22
N ALA A 547 23.07 -16.76 37.43
CA ALA A 547 22.50 -16.06 38.59
C ALA A 547 22.51 -14.53 38.43
N GLY A 548 23.49 -13.97 37.71
CA GLY A 548 23.57 -12.54 37.40
C GLY A 548 22.50 -12.12 36.41
N GLU A 549 22.39 -12.85 35.30
CA GLU A 549 21.40 -12.62 34.25
C GLU A 549 19.98 -12.72 34.79
N TRP A 550 19.69 -13.71 35.64
CA TRP A 550 18.37 -13.88 36.26
C TRP A 550 17.97 -12.71 37.17
N ARG A 551 18.91 -12.22 37.98
CA ARG A 551 18.67 -11.08 38.88
C ARG A 551 18.38 -9.81 38.10
N VAL A 552 19.11 -9.57 37.00
CA VAL A 552 18.83 -8.45 36.08
C VAL A 552 17.45 -8.63 35.45
N ALA A 553 17.12 -9.84 35.00
CA ALA A 553 15.82 -10.14 34.39
C ALA A 553 14.65 -9.84 35.34
N GLN A 554 14.75 -10.20 36.62
CA GLN A 554 13.72 -9.92 37.62
C GLN A 554 13.53 -8.43 37.87
N ARG A 555 14.61 -7.62 37.90
CA ARG A 555 14.50 -6.16 38.06
C ARG A 555 13.83 -5.51 36.84
N LEU A 556 14.23 -5.91 35.63
CA LEU A 556 13.69 -5.38 34.38
C LEU A 556 12.25 -5.84 34.11
N ALA A 557 11.82 -6.97 34.69
CA ALA A 557 10.44 -7.40 34.66
C ALA A 557 9.51 -6.50 35.49
N VAL A 558 9.99 -5.97 36.63
CA VAL A 558 9.25 -4.98 37.43
C VAL A 558 9.03 -3.70 36.63
N ALA A 559 10.04 -3.28 35.87
CA ALA A 559 9.98 -2.12 34.96
C ALA A 559 9.26 -2.42 33.63
N ARG A 560 8.66 -3.62 33.47
CA ARG A 560 7.89 -4.05 32.27
C ARG A 560 8.66 -4.07 30.95
N LEU A 561 9.99 -4.07 30.98
CA LEU A 561 10.82 -4.29 29.78
C LEU A 561 10.91 -5.77 29.42
N LEU A 562 10.82 -6.63 30.42
CA LEU A 562 10.80 -8.07 30.27
C LEU A 562 9.50 -8.66 30.82
N VAL A 563 9.09 -9.78 30.25
CA VAL A 563 7.93 -10.54 30.71
C VAL A 563 8.41 -11.87 31.26
N THR A 564 7.99 -12.19 32.49
CA THR A 564 8.28 -13.46 33.13
C THR A 564 7.12 -14.44 32.95
N GLY A 565 7.42 -15.71 32.65
CA GLY A 565 6.44 -16.77 32.49
C GLY A 565 6.91 -18.12 33.06
N ARG A 566 6.31 -19.21 32.60
CA ARG A 566 6.73 -20.60 32.89
C ARG A 566 6.62 -21.49 31.65
N ASP A 567 7.54 -22.44 31.50
CA ASP A 567 7.63 -23.37 30.37
C ASP A 567 6.90 -24.72 30.58
N ALA A 568 7.13 -25.65 29.63
CA ALA A 568 6.77 -27.08 29.65
C ALA A 568 7.01 -27.81 30.96
N GLY A 569 8.16 -27.58 31.60
CA GLY A 569 8.54 -28.25 32.83
C GLY A 569 8.12 -27.51 34.10
N GLY A 570 7.42 -26.36 33.97
CA GLY A 570 7.15 -25.46 35.09
C GLY A 570 8.34 -24.58 35.48
N THR A 571 9.40 -24.58 34.67
CA THR A 571 10.58 -23.73 34.84
C THR A 571 10.22 -22.28 34.50
N GLU A 572 10.68 -21.32 35.30
CA GLU A 572 10.44 -19.91 35.02
C GLU A 572 11.10 -19.47 33.69
N THR A 573 10.45 -18.57 32.96
CA THR A 573 10.93 -18.06 31.67
C THR A 573 10.97 -16.54 31.65
N VAL A 574 11.77 -15.98 30.74
CA VAL A 574 11.90 -14.54 30.50
C VAL A 574 11.88 -14.29 28.99
N GLU A 575 11.18 -13.25 28.56
CA GLU A 575 11.19 -12.73 27.18
C GLU A 575 11.18 -11.19 27.16
N LEU A 576 11.54 -10.60 26.00
CA LEU A 576 11.33 -9.16 25.76
C LEU A 576 9.83 -8.84 25.74
N ALA A 577 9.43 -7.74 26.41
CA ALA A 577 8.04 -7.29 26.41
C ALA A 577 7.52 -6.98 25.00
N HIS A 578 8.37 -6.39 24.14
CA HIS A 578 8.04 -6.12 22.75
C HIS A 578 9.26 -6.22 21.82
N GLU A 579 9.05 -6.55 20.54
CA GLU A 579 10.12 -6.66 19.52
C GLU A 579 10.69 -5.29 19.09
N ALA A 580 9.88 -4.22 19.26
CA ALA A 580 10.27 -2.83 19.01
C ALA A 580 11.45 -2.36 19.90
N LEU A 581 11.69 -3.06 21.01
CA LEU A 581 12.86 -2.83 21.88
C LEU A 581 14.18 -3.15 21.16
N ILE A 582 14.16 -4.02 20.14
CA ILE A 582 15.38 -4.42 19.41
C ILE A 582 15.84 -3.29 18.49
N SER A 583 14.92 -2.57 17.86
CA SER A 583 15.24 -1.49 16.91
C SER A 583 15.33 -0.12 17.56
N SER A 584 14.56 0.14 18.62
CA SER A 584 14.43 1.48 19.22
C SER A 584 15.38 1.71 20.40
N TRP A 585 16.09 0.66 20.83
CA TRP A 585 17.11 0.75 21.86
C TRP A 585 18.49 0.60 21.25
N ASP A 586 19.21 1.71 21.13
CA ASP A 586 20.51 1.75 20.44
C ASP A 586 21.48 0.70 20.99
N LYS A 587 21.56 0.53 22.32
CA LYS A 587 22.41 -0.51 22.93
C LYS A 587 22.08 -1.92 22.43
N LEU A 588 20.79 -2.27 22.33
CA LEU A 588 20.38 -3.61 21.89
C LEU A 588 20.50 -3.78 20.37
N ALA A 589 20.22 -2.73 19.60
CA ALA A 589 20.44 -2.72 18.16
C ALA A 589 21.93 -2.92 17.84
N ASP A 590 22.82 -2.20 18.52
CA ASP A 590 24.27 -2.31 18.39
C ASP A 590 24.75 -3.70 18.79
N TRP A 591 24.31 -4.23 19.94
CA TRP A 591 24.68 -5.60 20.33
C TRP A 591 24.19 -6.64 19.33
N ALA A 592 22.99 -6.48 18.78
CA ALA A 592 22.45 -7.39 17.77
C ALA A 592 23.23 -7.32 16.44
N ALA A 593 23.73 -6.13 16.07
CA ALA A 593 24.56 -5.93 14.88
C ALA A 593 25.99 -6.48 15.08
N GLU A 594 26.65 -6.14 16.20
CA GLU A 594 27.98 -6.64 16.58
C GLU A 594 28.01 -8.17 16.67
N ASP A 595 26.98 -8.77 17.28
CA ASP A 595 26.93 -10.21 17.54
C ASP A 595 26.24 -11.01 16.43
N ARG A 596 25.90 -10.40 15.28
CA ARG A 596 25.10 -11.05 14.23
C ARG A 596 25.70 -12.40 13.79
N SER A 597 27.01 -12.47 13.57
CA SER A 597 27.71 -13.71 13.18
C SER A 597 27.60 -14.82 14.24
N PHE A 598 27.66 -14.44 15.52
CA PHE A 598 27.49 -15.38 16.64
C PHE A 598 26.04 -15.84 16.76
N LEU A 599 25.07 -14.93 16.63
CA LEU A 599 23.64 -15.25 16.71
C LEU A 599 23.20 -16.20 15.58
N VAL A 600 23.67 -15.98 14.35
CA VAL A 600 23.41 -16.87 13.20
C VAL A 600 24.04 -18.25 13.42
N TRP A 601 25.31 -18.30 13.83
CA TRP A 601 25.99 -19.57 14.13
C TRP A 601 25.27 -20.35 15.24
N ARG A 602 24.87 -19.68 16.33
CA ARG A 602 24.18 -20.31 17.45
C ARG A 602 22.81 -20.84 17.05
N GLU A 603 22.07 -20.16 16.17
CA GLU A 603 20.79 -20.66 15.66
C GLU A 603 20.98 -21.89 14.75
N SER A 604 22.04 -21.92 13.92
CA SER A 604 22.43 -23.09 13.14
C SER A 604 22.80 -24.29 14.04
N LEU A 605 23.61 -24.06 15.09
CA LEU A 605 23.96 -25.09 16.07
C LEU A 605 22.71 -25.65 16.77
N ARG A 606 21.77 -24.78 17.16
CA ARG A 606 20.48 -25.19 17.76
C ARG A 606 19.62 -25.99 16.80
N HIS A 607 19.58 -25.61 15.52
CA HIS A 607 18.87 -26.37 14.50
C HIS A 607 19.43 -27.80 14.38
N ASP A 608 20.75 -27.95 14.31
CA ASP A 608 21.42 -29.25 14.25
C ASP A 608 21.21 -30.08 15.51
N MET A 609 21.32 -29.45 16.68
CA MET A 609 21.07 -30.09 17.96
C MET A 609 19.61 -30.58 18.05
N ARG A 610 18.63 -29.78 17.60
CA ARG A 610 17.22 -30.19 17.54
C ARG A 610 17.05 -31.45 16.69
N ARG A 611 17.61 -31.48 15.47
CA ARG A 611 17.57 -32.67 14.60
C ARG A 611 18.17 -33.91 15.28
N TRP A 612 19.32 -33.74 15.93
CA TRP A 612 19.97 -34.82 16.69
C TRP A 612 19.09 -35.34 17.83
N THR A 613 18.49 -34.45 18.62
CA THR A 613 17.60 -34.85 19.72
C THR A 613 16.33 -35.53 19.23
N THR A 614 15.69 -35.03 18.17
CA THR A 614 14.46 -35.59 17.61
C THR A 614 14.69 -36.98 16.99
N ALA A 615 15.86 -37.22 16.38
CA ALA A 615 16.21 -38.53 15.83
C ALA A 615 16.78 -39.52 16.88
N GLY A 616 16.41 -39.36 18.16
CA GLY A 616 16.81 -40.28 19.23
C GLY A 616 18.30 -40.22 19.60
N ARG A 617 18.96 -39.06 19.41
CA ARG A 617 20.38 -38.83 19.70
C ARG A 617 21.32 -39.72 18.87
N SER A 618 20.97 -40.00 17.61
CA SER A 618 21.81 -40.79 16.70
C SER A 618 23.25 -40.25 16.61
N PRO A 619 24.29 -41.09 16.75
CA PRO A 619 25.68 -40.66 16.61
C PRO A 619 26.02 -40.06 15.24
N ASP A 620 25.25 -40.38 14.20
CA ASP A 620 25.48 -39.91 12.82
C ASP A 620 25.02 -38.45 12.59
N LEU A 621 24.24 -37.89 13.53
CA LEU A 621 23.79 -36.49 13.51
C LEU A 621 24.59 -35.61 14.49
N LEU A 622 25.64 -36.16 15.11
CA LEU A 622 26.56 -35.36 15.92
C LEU A 622 27.38 -34.40 15.04
N PRO A 623 27.84 -33.25 15.58
CA PRO A 623 28.57 -32.25 14.80
C PRO A 623 29.79 -32.84 14.10
N GLY A 624 29.88 -32.60 12.78
CA GLY A 624 31.02 -32.96 11.95
C GLY A 624 32.28 -32.15 12.26
N VAL A 625 33.40 -32.49 11.60
CA VAL A 625 34.68 -31.81 11.81
C VAL A 625 34.60 -30.31 11.48
N ASP A 626 33.91 -29.96 10.39
CA ASP A 626 33.77 -28.55 9.96
C ASP A 626 32.89 -27.76 10.94
N ALA A 627 31.81 -28.36 11.44
CA ALA A 627 30.95 -27.76 12.46
C ALA A 627 31.67 -27.56 13.81
N LEU A 628 32.53 -28.52 14.21
CA LEU A 628 33.37 -28.41 15.41
C LEU A 628 34.48 -27.38 15.24
N ALA A 629 35.06 -27.24 14.04
CA ALA A 629 36.05 -26.21 13.73
C ALA A 629 35.42 -24.81 13.75
N ALA A 630 34.22 -24.66 13.20
CA ALA A 630 33.44 -23.42 13.25
C ALA A 630 32.99 -23.05 14.67
N ALA A 631 32.75 -24.04 15.55
CA ALA A 631 32.36 -23.83 16.94
C ALA A 631 33.52 -23.36 17.84
N LYS A 632 34.76 -23.76 17.53
CA LYS A 632 35.95 -23.50 18.36
C LYS A 632 36.16 -22.02 18.75
N PRO A 633 36.17 -21.05 17.83
CA PRO A 633 36.39 -19.64 18.19
C PRO A 633 35.30 -19.09 19.13
N TRP A 634 34.06 -19.57 19.02
CA TRP A 634 32.95 -19.14 19.87
C TRP A 634 32.97 -19.78 21.25
N VAL A 635 33.33 -21.06 21.34
CA VAL A 635 33.50 -21.74 22.63
C VAL A 635 34.66 -21.12 23.42
N ASP A 636 35.78 -20.81 22.75
CA ASP A 636 36.97 -20.23 23.39
C ASP A 636 36.75 -18.78 23.86
N SER A 637 35.97 -17.97 23.11
CA SER A 637 35.74 -16.54 23.43
C SER A 637 34.46 -16.25 24.21
N ARG A 638 33.40 -17.06 24.04
CA ARG A 638 32.03 -16.82 24.55
C ARG A 638 31.39 -18.06 25.16
N GLY A 639 32.19 -19.02 25.66
CA GLY A 639 31.67 -20.27 26.24
C GLY A 639 30.64 -20.10 27.37
N GLY A 640 30.66 -18.97 28.10
CA GLY A 640 29.68 -18.65 29.13
C GLY A 640 28.28 -18.25 28.62
N GLU A 641 28.13 -18.01 27.31
CA GLU A 641 26.85 -17.67 26.65
C GLU A 641 26.26 -18.86 25.86
N ILE A 642 26.91 -20.02 25.94
CA ILE A 642 26.51 -21.28 25.31
C ILE A 642 25.80 -22.13 26.36
N ALA A 643 24.60 -22.61 26.05
CA ALA A 643 23.83 -23.40 26.99
C ALA A 643 24.50 -24.75 27.27
N ALA A 644 24.26 -25.33 28.45
CA ALA A 644 24.86 -26.60 28.84
C ALA A 644 24.56 -27.75 27.86
N SER A 645 23.36 -27.76 27.27
CA SER A 645 22.94 -28.74 26.25
C SER A 645 23.67 -28.55 24.91
N GLU A 646 23.90 -27.31 24.49
CA GLU A 646 24.68 -26.98 23.28
C GLU A 646 26.15 -27.41 23.44
N HIS A 647 26.70 -27.18 24.64
CA HIS A 647 28.04 -27.61 25.00
C HIS A 647 28.15 -29.14 25.03
N GLU A 648 27.16 -29.85 25.60
CA GLU A 648 27.07 -31.32 25.57
C GLU A 648 27.09 -31.86 24.13
N PHE A 649 26.29 -31.27 23.23
CA PHE A 649 26.23 -31.66 21.82
C PHE A 649 27.58 -31.54 21.10
N LEU A 650 28.31 -30.43 21.32
CA LEU A 650 29.66 -30.22 20.77
C LEU A 650 30.70 -31.18 21.36
N VAL A 651 30.62 -31.46 22.66
CA VAL A 651 31.53 -32.40 23.34
C VAL A 651 31.32 -33.83 22.85
N LEU A 652 30.07 -34.26 22.67
CA LEU A 652 29.72 -35.58 22.14
C LEU A 652 30.22 -35.75 20.69
N GLY A 653 30.07 -34.74 19.82
CA GLY A 653 30.63 -34.77 18.46
C GLY A 653 32.16 -34.88 18.46
N SER A 654 32.81 -34.09 19.32
CA SER A 654 34.27 -34.13 19.49
C SER A 654 34.77 -35.50 19.98
N ALA A 655 34.01 -36.19 20.83
CA ALA A 655 34.33 -37.54 21.31
C ALA A 655 34.09 -38.61 20.21
N HIS A 656 33.00 -38.48 19.43
CA HIS A 656 32.64 -39.39 18.35
C HIS A 656 33.71 -39.40 17.24
N HIS A 657 34.20 -38.24 16.81
CA HIS A 657 35.26 -38.16 15.79
C HIS A 657 36.63 -38.64 16.30
N ARG A 658 36.96 -38.39 17.58
CA ARG A 658 38.20 -38.91 18.20
C ARG A 658 38.25 -40.44 18.21
N SER A 659 37.12 -41.13 18.43
CA SER A 659 37.04 -42.61 18.43
C SER A 659 37.12 -43.22 17.02
N ARG A 660 36.45 -42.64 16.01
CA ARG A 660 36.54 -43.06 14.59
C ARG A 660 37.94 -42.87 14.00
N SER A 661 38.67 -41.83 14.42
CA SER A 661 40.06 -41.57 13.96
C SER A 661 41.07 -42.63 14.39
N ARG A 662 40.82 -43.32 15.52
CA ARG A 662 41.67 -44.40 16.04
C ARG A 662 41.35 -45.73 15.34
N ARG A 663 40.07 -46.01 15.07
CA ARG A 663 39.61 -47.23 14.37
C ARG A 663 40.02 -47.27 12.90
N ARG A 664 40.11 -46.10 12.23
CA ARG A 664 40.60 -45.97 10.84
C ARG A 664 42.12 -46.04 10.69
N ARG A 665 42.90 -45.95 11.77
CA ARG A 665 44.37 -46.10 11.74
C ARG A 665 44.83 -47.56 11.67
N ALA A 666 44.01 -48.51 12.12
CA ALA A 666 44.33 -49.95 12.10
C ALA A 666 44.08 -50.65 10.74
N LEU A 667 43.30 -50.06 9.83
CA LEU A 667 42.91 -50.68 8.54
C LEU A 667 43.77 -50.21 7.34
N ARG A 668 44.83 -49.43 7.56
CA ARG A 668 45.52 -48.66 6.50
C ARG A 668 46.70 -49.35 5.80
N SER A 669 47.01 -50.61 6.10
CA SER A 669 48.10 -51.31 5.39
C SER A 669 47.70 -51.86 4.01
N GLY A 670 46.39 -52.03 3.73
CA GLY A 670 45.88 -52.47 2.43
C GLY A 670 45.21 -51.37 1.57
N PHE A 671 44.96 -50.19 2.14
CA PHE A 671 44.12 -49.14 1.53
C PHE A 671 44.89 -48.20 0.58
N GLY A 672 46.23 -48.28 0.52
CA GLY A 672 47.07 -47.38 -0.29
C GLY A 672 46.83 -47.47 -1.79
N ILE A 673 46.52 -48.67 -2.31
CA ILE A 673 46.29 -48.90 -3.75
C ILE A 673 44.88 -48.44 -4.16
N LEU A 674 43.90 -48.54 -3.26
CA LEU A 674 42.52 -48.10 -3.49
C LEU A 674 42.33 -46.58 -3.44
N VAL A 675 43.16 -45.85 -2.68
CA VAL A 675 43.11 -44.38 -2.61
C VAL A 675 43.61 -43.72 -3.89
N VAL A 676 44.62 -44.28 -4.53
CA VAL A 676 45.11 -43.75 -5.82
C VAL A 676 44.02 -43.90 -6.90
N LEU A 677 43.30 -45.03 -6.91
CA LEU A 677 42.15 -45.24 -7.79
C LEU A 677 40.97 -44.33 -7.43
N ALA A 678 40.67 -44.13 -6.15
CA ALA A 678 39.58 -43.25 -5.72
C ALA A 678 39.87 -41.76 -5.94
N VAL A 679 41.13 -41.31 -5.92
CA VAL A 679 41.52 -39.95 -6.27
C VAL A 679 41.46 -39.75 -7.79
N LEU A 680 41.83 -40.75 -8.59
CA LEU A 680 41.64 -40.73 -10.04
C LEU A 680 40.15 -40.71 -10.42
N PHE A 681 39.32 -41.56 -9.81
CA PHE A 681 37.87 -41.57 -10.04
C PHE A 681 37.16 -40.35 -9.43
N GLY A 682 37.63 -39.82 -8.30
CA GLY A 682 37.09 -38.62 -7.67
C GLY A 682 37.42 -37.35 -8.46
N GLY A 683 38.65 -37.25 -9.00
CA GLY A 683 39.03 -36.21 -9.95
C GLY A 683 38.21 -36.30 -11.24
N MET A 684 37.96 -37.53 -11.74
CA MET A 684 37.08 -37.76 -12.87
C MET A 684 35.61 -37.41 -12.55
N PHE A 685 35.14 -37.65 -11.33
CA PHE A 685 33.77 -37.34 -10.91
C PHE A 685 33.51 -35.84 -10.75
N VAL A 686 34.45 -35.10 -10.15
CA VAL A 686 34.38 -33.62 -10.09
C VAL A 686 34.46 -33.02 -11.49
N TYR A 687 35.36 -33.53 -12.34
CA TYR A 687 35.42 -33.14 -13.76
C TYR A 687 34.12 -33.45 -14.52
N THR A 688 33.47 -34.59 -14.26
CA THR A 688 32.16 -34.91 -14.88
C THR A 688 31.01 -34.09 -14.32
N ARG A 689 31.07 -33.66 -13.06
CA ARG A 689 30.03 -32.83 -12.43
C ARG A 689 30.08 -31.39 -12.95
N GLU A 690 31.27 -30.82 -13.05
CA GLU A 690 31.49 -29.50 -13.65
C GLU A 690 31.08 -29.53 -15.13
N GLN A 691 31.43 -30.60 -15.87
CA GLN A 691 30.88 -30.81 -17.23
C GLN A 691 29.36 -31.01 -17.25
N SER A 692 28.74 -31.59 -16.22
CA SER A 692 27.29 -31.83 -16.20
C SER A 692 26.51 -30.54 -15.97
N GLU A 693 26.98 -29.69 -15.07
CA GLU A 693 26.36 -28.38 -14.79
C GLU A 693 26.54 -27.45 -16.00
N GLU A 694 27.71 -27.45 -16.64
CA GLU A 694 27.95 -26.70 -17.88
C GLU A 694 27.09 -27.24 -19.05
N ARG A 695 26.99 -28.56 -19.22
CA ARG A 695 26.11 -29.17 -20.24
C ARG A 695 24.64 -28.87 -19.99
N GLN A 696 24.22 -28.82 -18.73
CA GLN A 696 22.84 -28.49 -18.38
C GLN A 696 22.54 -27.02 -18.66
N ALA A 697 23.42 -26.08 -18.26
CA ALA A 697 23.26 -24.67 -18.58
C ALA A 697 23.24 -24.41 -20.10
N LEU A 698 24.07 -25.13 -20.88
CA LEU A 698 24.04 -25.08 -22.34
C LEU A 698 22.73 -25.65 -22.92
N ALA A 699 22.21 -26.74 -22.37
CA ALA A 699 20.94 -27.32 -22.79
C ALA A 699 19.74 -26.42 -22.45
N ASP A 700 19.74 -25.81 -21.27
CA ASP A 700 18.70 -24.90 -20.79
C ASP A 700 18.74 -23.59 -21.60
N SER A 701 19.92 -23.03 -21.86
CA SER A 701 20.09 -21.88 -22.78
C SER A 701 19.56 -22.18 -24.18
N ARG A 702 19.88 -23.36 -24.74
CA ARG A 702 19.37 -23.77 -26.06
C ARG A 702 17.86 -23.95 -26.07
N SER A 703 17.28 -24.56 -25.03
CA SER A 703 15.82 -24.74 -24.94
C SER A 703 15.09 -23.40 -24.79
N LEU A 704 15.59 -22.48 -23.96
CA LEU A 704 15.07 -21.12 -23.83
C LEU A 704 15.20 -20.33 -25.14
N THR A 705 16.30 -20.52 -25.88
CA THR A 705 16.47 -19.92 -27.22
C THR A 705 15.42 -20.44 -28.19
N GLN A 706 15.13 -21.75 -28.16
CA GLN A 706 14.08 -22.34 -28.99
C GLN A 706 12.70 -21.79 -28.63
N PHE A 707 12.37 -21.70 -27.33
CA PHE A 707 11.12 -21.06 -26.90
C PHE A 707 11.04 -19.59 -27.29
N SER A 708 12.15 -18.85 -27.22
CA SER A 708 12.21 -17.47 -27.72
C SER A 708 11.87 -17.40 -29.22
N GLN A 709 12.42 -18.31 -30.04
CA GLN A 709 12.13 -18.37 -31.46
C GLN A 709 10.65 -18.68 -31.73
N ASP A 710 10.07 -19.64 -31.01
CA ASP A 710 8.66 -20.00 -31.15
C ASP A 710 7.73 -18.85 -30.75
N GLN A 711 8.12 -18.02 -29.77
CA GLN A 711 7.34 -16.85 -29.36
C GLN A 711 7.54 -15.61 -30.25
N ALA A 712 8.54 -15.60 -31.14
CA ALA A 712 8.89 -14.42 -31.91
C ALA A 712 7.77 -13.91 -32.83
N GLU A 713 6.83 -14.78 -33.23
CA GLU A 713 5.69 -14.42 -34.07
C GLU A 713 4.45 -14.01 -33.25
N PHE A 714 4.29 -14.56 -32.05
CA PHE A 714 3.06 -14.43 -31.25
C PHE A 714 3.16 -13.42 -30.12
N ASP A 715 4.28 -13.39 -29.41
CA ASP A 715 4.57 -12.44 -28.34
C ASP A 715 6.06 -12.06 -28.36
N PRO A 716 6.44 -11.07 -29.20
CA PRO A 716 7.83 -10.68 -29.33
C PRO A 716 8.42 -10.09 -28.03
N ALA A 717 7.59 -9.53 -27.14
CA ALA A 717 8.08 -9.06 -25.84
C ALA A 717 8.48 -10.23 -24.93
N LEU A 718 7.69 -11.31 -24.92
CA LEU A 718 8.09 -12.56 -24.27
C LEU A 718 9.29 -13.19 -24.96
N SER A 719 9.36 -13.15 -26.30
CA SER A 719 10.50 -13.64 -27.08
C SER A 719 11.82 -12.96 -26.67
N VAL A 720 11.82 -11.63 -26.50
CA VAL A 720 12.99 -10.86 -26.00
C VAL A 720 13.37 -11.30 -24.60
N LYS A 721 12.41 -11.43 -23.68
CA LYS A 721 12.66 -11.87 -22.30
C LYS A 721 13.28 -13.27 -22.25
N LEU A 722 12.77 -14.20 -23.07
CA LEU A 722 13.30 -15.55 -23.18
C LEU A 722 14.69 -15.56 -23.82
N ALA A 723 14.96 -14.72 -24.82
CA ALA A 723 16.29 -14.59 -25.42
C ALA A 723 17.32 -14.05 -24.41
N LEU A 724 16.93 -13.08 -23.58
CA LEU A 724 17.77 -12.55 -22.52
C LEU A 724 18.04 -13.62 -21.45
N ALA A 725 17.01 -14.30 -20.97
CA ALA A 725 17.15 -15.38 -20.00
C ALA A 725 18.01 -16.54 -20.54
N ALA A 726 17.88 -16.88 -21.82
CA ALA A 726 18.73 -17.87 -22.49
C ALA A 726 20.21 -17.46 -22.47
N TYR A 727 20.49 -16.18 -22.75
CA TYR A 727 21.85 -15.63 -22.76
C TYR A 727 22.47 -15.56 -21.36
N GLU A 728 21.69 -15.15 -20.35
CA GLU A 728 22.11 -15.12 -18.94
C GLU A 728 22.35 -16.51 -18.37
N THR A 729 21.57 -17.52 -18.80
CA THR A 729 21.73 -18.92 -18.39
C THR A 729 23.04 -19.51 -18.92
N ALA A 730 23.31 -19.32 -20.22
CA ALA A 730 24.61 -19.56 -20.82
C ALA A 730 24.71 -18.79 -22.15
N PRO A 731 25.83 -18.10 -22.45
CA PRO A 731 25.96 -17.28 -23.66
C PRO A 731 26.29 -18.15 -24.90
N THR A 732 25.38 -19.05 -25.27
CA THR A 732 25.48 -19.87 -26.48
C THR A 732 25.43 -19.01 -27.75
N GLN A 733 25.95 -19.54 -28.87
CA GLN A 733 25.91 -18.82 -30.14
C GLN A 733 24.46 -18.58 -30.58
N GLU A 734 23.58 -19.55 -30.32
CA GLU A 734 22.16 -19.52 -30.60
C GLU A 734 21.45 -18.44 -29.75
N ALA A 735 21.67 -18.42 -28.44
CA ALA A 735 21.09 -17.41 -27.54
C ALA A 735 21.54 -15.99 -27.91
N ARG A 736 22.84 -15.82 -28.20
CA ARG A 736 23.39 -14.53 -28.65
C ARG A 736 22.79 -14.10 -29.99
N SER A 737 22.69 -15.02 -30.95
CA SER A 737 22.14 -14.72 -32.28
C SER A 737 20.66 -14.35 -32.20
N GLN A 738 19.89 -15.04 -31.35
CA GLN A 738 18.48 -14.74 -31.14
C GLN A 738 18.29 -13.40 -30.43
N LEU A 739 19.06 -13.11 -29.37
CA LEU A 739 19.01 -11.83 -28.68
C LEU A 739 19.35 -10.66 -29.62
N LEU A 740 20.39 -10.81 -30.44
CA LEU A 740 20.76 -9.81 -31.45
C LEU A 740 19.67 -9.64 -32.51
N ARG A 741 19.04 -10.74 -32.98
CA ARG A 741 17.93 -10.68 -33.93
C ARG A 741 16.74 -9.89 -33.37
N GLN A 742 16.36 -10.15 -32.12
CA GLN A 742 15.28 -9.43 -31.45
C GLN A 742 15.63 -7.96 -31.22
N HIS A 743 16.87 -7.68 -30.80
CA HIS A 743 17.35 -6.32 -30.62
C HIS A 743 17.32 -5.53 -31.94
N LEU A 744 17.87 -6.10 -33.03
CA LEU A 744 17.87 -5.43 -34.33
C LEU A 744 16.44 -5.20 -34.85
N GLY A 745 15.55 -6.19 -34.72
CA GLY A 745 14.15 -6.07 -35.16
C GLY A 745 13.35 -4.99 -34.44
N LEU A 746 13.69 -4.68 -33.18
CA LEU A 746 12.99 -3.68 -32.37
C LEU A 746 13.78 -2.39 -32.16
N SER A 747 15.04 -2.32 -32.62
CA SER A 747 15.95 -1.18 -32.40
C SER A 747 15.44 0.15 -32.95
N GLY A 748 14.63 0.11 -34.02
CA GLY A 748 14.01 1.30 -34.60
C GLY A 748 12.73 1.76 -33.89
N SER A 749 12.19 0.98 -32.94
CA SER A 749 10.95 1.30 -32.24
C SER A 749 11.23 1.98 -30.90
N THR A 750 10.68 3.18 -30.72
CA THR A 750 10.71 3.91 -29.44
C THR A 750 9.87 3.20 -28.38
N ARG A 751 8.75 2.57 -28.79
CA ARG A 751 7.85 1.84 -27.90
C ARG A 751 7.17 0.69 -28.64
N VAL A 752 6.96 -0.43 -27.95
CA VAL A 752 6.29 -1.63 -28.46
C VAL A 752 5.16 -2.02 -27.52
N LEU A 753 3.93 -2.12 -28.03
CA LEU A 753 2.76 -2.60 -27.31
C LEU A 753 2.52 -4.07 -27.66
N SER A 754 2.62 -4.93 -26.65
CA SER A 754 2.41 -6.38 -26.77
C SER A 754 1.24 -6.88 -25.93
N GLY A 755 0.82 -8.13 -26.16
CA GLY A 755 -0.33 -8.75 -25.47
C GLY A 755 -1.62 -8.76 -26.28
N LEU A 756 -1.58 -8.45 -27.59
CA LEU A 756 -2.74 -8.64 -28.46
C LEU A 756 -2.94 -10.12 -28.76
N LEU A 757 -4.20 -10.57 -28.75
CA LEU A 757 -4.56 -11.96 -29.06
C LEU A 757 -4.73 -12.15 -30.58
N GLY A 758 -3.61 -12.30 -31.28
CA GLY A 758 -3.51 -12.55 -32.72
C GLY A 758 -3.11 -11.32 -33.53
N THR A 759 -2.96 -11.50 -34.84
CA THR A 759 -2.52 -10.45 -35.79
C THR A 759 -3.43 -9.22 -35.72
N VAL A 760 -2.87 -8.04 -35.45
CA VAL A 760 -3.55 -6.75 -35.48
C VAL A 760 -4.13 -6.54 -36.87
N ARG A 761 -5.43 -6.24 -36.94
CA ARG A 761 -6.12 -5.90 -38.19
C ARG A 761 -6.59 -4.46 -38.26
N GLN A 762 -6.66 -3.80 -37.10
CA GLN A 762 -6.99 -2.39 -36.98
C GLN A 762 -6.62 -1.92 -35.59
N PHE A 763 -6.11 -0.69 -35.50
CA PHE A 763 -5.96 0.03 -34.24
C PHE A 763 -6.25 1.52 -34.41
N ARG A 764 -6.60 2.18 -33.32
CA ARG A 764 -6.77 3.64 -33.23
C ARG A 764 -6.09 4.15 -31.97
N THR A 765 -5.52 5.35 -32.07
CA THR A 765 -4.78 6.00 -30.99
C THR A 765 -5.43 7.33 -30.62
N SER A 766 -5.29 7.76 -29.38
CA SER A 766 -5.45 9.16 -28.99
C SER A 766 -4.36 10.02 -29.64
N ARG A 767 -4.51 11.34 -29.58
CA ARG A 767 -3.58 12.29 -30.20
C ARG A 767 -2.18 12.28 -29.57
N ASP A 768 -2.15 12.14 -28.26
CA ASP A 768 -0.90 11.94 -27.49
C ASP A 768 -0.36 10.52 -27.63
N GLY A 769 -1.13 9.59 -28.21
CA GLY A 769 -0.75 8.20 -28.40
C GLY A 769 -0.81 7.35 -27.13
N ASP A 770 -1.24 7.91 -26.00
CA ASP A 770 -1.26 7.22 -24.71
C ASP A 770 -2.41 6.23 -24.56
N VAL A 771 -3.49 6.39 -25.33
CA VAL A 771 -4.62 5.46 -25.38
C VAL A 771 -4.66 4.79 -26.74
N VAL A 772 -4.65 3.46 -26.77
CA VAL A 772 -4.75 2.66 -28.01
C VAL A 772 -5.84 1.63 -27.89
N PHE A 773 -6.76 1.61 -28.84
CA PHE A 773 -7.74 0.54 -28.95
C PHE A 773 -7.53 -0.23 -30.24
N ALA A 774 -7.28 -1.54 -30.12
CA ALA A 774 -6.83 -2.38 -31.21
C ALA A 774 -7.61 -3.68 -31.27
N ARG A 775 -7.81 -4.22 -32.47
CA ARG A 775 -8.44 -5.53 -32.69
C ARG A 775 -7.56 -6.47 -33.50
N SER A 776 -7.66 -7.76 -33.20
CA SER A 776 -7.03 -8.81 -33.97
C SER A 776 -7.87 -9.28 -35.15
N ALA A 777 -7.28 -10.10 -36.02
CA ALA A 777 -7.95 -10.75 -37.15
C ALA A 777 -9.12 -11.65 -36.75
N LEU A 778 -9.14 -12.13 -35.51
CA LEU A 778 -10.23 -12.93 -34.94
C LEU A 778 -11.28 -12.07 -34.22
N GLY A 779 -11.21 -10.74 -34.36
CA GLY A 779 -12.17 -9.81 -33.76
C GLY A 779 -12.05 -9.69 -32.24
N ARG A 780 -10.87 -9.99 -31.66
CA ARG A 780 -10.59 -9.74 -30.24
C ARG A 780 -10.03 -8.35 -30.09
N ALA A 781 -10.73 -7.48 -29.36
CA ALA A 781 -10.28 -6.11 -29.11
C ALA A 781 -9.58 -5.98 -27.76
N THR A 782 -8.57 -5.11 -27.69
CA THR A 782 -7.73 -4.85 -26.51
C THR A 782 -7.47 -3.36 -26.42
N LEU A 783 -7.69 -2.80 -25.22
CA LEU A 783 -7.43 -1.41 -24.89
C LEU A 783 -6.12 -1.30 -24.12
N PHE A 784 -5.28 -0.37 -24.54
CA PHE A 784 -4.06 0.05 -23.86
C PHE A 784 -4.22 1.48 -23.39
N VAL A 785 -3.76 1.76 -22.17
CA VAL A 785 -3.61 3.12 -21.63
C VAL A 785 -2.21 3.29 -21.07
N ASN A 786 -1.75 4.54 -20.98
CA ASN A 786 -0.38 4.88 -20.61
C ASN A 786 0.63 4.22 -21.57
N SER A 787 0.29 4.17 -22.87
CA SER A 787 1.06 3.46 -23.88
C SER A 787 2.48 4.02 -24.08
N LEU A 788 2.67 5.34 -23.96
CA LEU A 788 3.98 6.00 -24.10
C LEU A 788 4.62 6.36 -22.76
N THR A 789 3.98 6.01 -21.65
CA THR A 789 4.43 6.31 -20.29
C THR A 789 4.72 5.04 -19.49
N ASP A 790 5.39 5.18 -18.35
CA ASP A 790 5.63 4.06 -17.45
C ASP A 790 4.34 3.60 -16.78
N GLY A 791 4.20 2.29 -16.58
CA GLY A 791 2.96 1.71 -16.04
C GLY A 791 1.85 1.54 -17.07
N MET A 792 2.19 1.20 -18.32
CA MET A 792 1.23 0.77 -19.35
C MET A 792 0.26 -0.27 -18.78
N ARG A 793 -1.04 -0.05 -18.96
CA ARG A 793 -2.07 -1.00 -18.56
C ARG A 793 -2.81 -1.50 -19.78
N VAL A 794 -3.15 -2.78 -19.75
CA VAL A 794 -3.83 -3.49 -20.84
C VAL A 794 -5.09 -4.16 -20.32
N GLU A 795 -6.21 -3.99 -21.02
CA GLU A 795 -7.47 -4.67 -20.71
C GLU A 795 -8.08 -5.22 -21.99
N HIS A 796 -8.39 -6.53 -21.99
CA HIS A 796 -9.09 -7.16 -23.11
C HIS A 796 -10.57 -6.80 -23.08
N PHE A 797 -11.07 -6.32 -24.21
CA PHE A 797 -12.49 -6.01 -24.34
C PHE A 797 -13.31 -7.31 -24.34
N SER A 798 -14.39 -7.31 -23.56
CA SER A 798 -15.15 -8.52 -23.25
C SER A 798 -15.95 -9.04 -24.46
N ARG A 799 -16.46 -8.14 -25.32
CA ARG A 799 -17.18 -8.54 -26.53
C ARG A 799 -16.24 -9.18 -27.54
N LYS A 800 -16.69 -10.30 -28.10
CA LYS A 800 -16.01 -11.01 -29.19
C LYS A 800 -16.50 -10.46 -30.53
N ALA A 801 -15.72 -10.72 -31.58
CA ALA A 801 -16.07 -10.37 -32.95
C ALA A 801 -16.25 -8.86 -33.19
N VAL A 802 -15.38 -8.06 -32.58
CA VAL A 802 -15.27 -6.63 -32.89
C VAL A 802 -14.71 -6.47 -34.30
N SER A 803 -15.50 -5.84 -35.16
CA SER A 803 -15.16 -5.51 -36.55
C SER A 803 -14.46 -4.18 -36.68
N MET A 804 -14.79 -3.19 -35.84
CA MET A 804 -14.15 -1.87 -35.87
C MET A 804 -13.94 -1.29 -34.48
N VAL A 805 -12.88 -0.47 -34.35
CA VAL A 805 -12.49 0.21 -33.11
C VAL A 805 -12.22 1.70 -33.36
N MET A 806 -12.54 2.55 -32.39
CA MET A 806 -12.40 4.01 -32.42
C MET A 806 -11.91 4.53 -31.07
N VAL A 807 -11.15 5.62 -31.09
CA VAL A 807 -10.67 6.35 -29.90
C VAL A 807 -10.85 7.85 -30.16
N SER A 808 -11.30 8.60 -29.15
CA SER A 808 -11.42 10.05 -29.22
C SER A 808 -10.04 10.71 -29.20
N ALA A 809 -9.90 11.93 -29.74
CA ALA A 809 -8.59 12.56 -29.86
C ALA A 809 -7.94 12.86 -28.49
N ASP A 810 -8.75 13.10 -27.46
CA ASP A 810 -8.34 13.29 -26.07
C ASP A 810 -8.16 11.97 -25.29
N GLY A 811 -8.44 10.82 -25.91
CA GLY A 811 -8.34 9.49 -25.29
C GLY A 811 -9.39 9.20 -24.21
N SER A 812 -10.35 10.09 -23.95
CA SER A 812 -11.34 9.95 -22.87
C SER A 812 -12.45 8.94 -23.18
N ARG A 813 -12.67 8.64 -24.46
CA ARG A 813 -13.70 7.71 -24.93
C ARG A 813 -13.18 6.79 -26.03
N ALA A 814 -13.70 5.57 -26.05
CA ALA A 814 -13.49 4.62 -27.13
C ALA A 814 -14.81 4.00 -27.56
N ALA A 815 -14.87 3.54 -28.80
CA ALA A 815 -16.07 2.92 -29.36
C ALA A 815 -15.72 1.72 -30.25
N PHE A 816 -16.71 0.87 -30.46
CA PHE A 816 -16.56 -0.36 -31.21
C PHE A 816 -17.80 -0.67 -32.03
N ILE A 817 -17.62 -1.59 -32.98
CA ILE A 817 -18.69 -2.17 -33.79
C ILE A 817 -18.46 -3.67 -33.87
N GLY A 818 -19.46 -4.46 -33.51
CA GLY A 818 -19.47 -5.91 -33.64
C GLY A 818 -19.78 -6.35 -35.07
N ASP A 819 -19.42 -7.58 -35.44
CA ASP A 819 -19.79 -8.24 -36.71
C ASP A 819 -21.30 -8.53 -36.85
N ASP A 820 -22.03 -8.51 -35.74
CA ASP A 820 -23.48 -8.61 -35.67
C ASP A 820 -24.20 -7.28 -35.97
N GLY A 821 -23.43 -6.21 -36.22
CA GLY A 821 -23.95 -4.86 -36.46
C GLY A 821 -24.29 -4.09 -35.18
N SER A 822 -24.01 -4.65 -34.00
CA SER A 822 -24.04 -3.89 -32.74
C SER A 822 -22.94 -2.83 -32.74
N ALA A 823 -23.22 -1.68 -32.13
CA ALA A 823 -22.25 -0.61 -31.96
C ALA A 823 -22.39 -0.03 -30.56
N GLY A 824 -21.29 0.38 -29.96
CA GLY A 824 -21.30 0.92 -28.62
C GLY A 824 -20.06 1.73 -28.31
N TRP A 825 -20.10 2.44 -27.18
CA TRP A 825 -19.00 3.26 -26.70
C TRP A 825 -18.81 3.11 -25.19
N PHE A 826 -17.65 3.51 -24.68
CA PHE A 826 -17.36 3.52 -23.26
C PHE A 826 -16.35 4.62 -22.92
N GLU A 827 -16.36 5.05 -21.67
CA GLU A 827 -15.34 5.95 -21.12
C GLU A 827 -14.05 5.17 -20.85
N VAL A 828 -12.92 5.78 -21.21
CA VAL A 828 -11.58 5.27 -20.88
C VAL A 828 -11.18 5.86 -19.53
N ARG A 829 -10.82 5.00 -18.57
CA ARG A 829 -10.49 5.40 -17.19
C ARG A 829 -9.08 4.93 -16.81
N PRO A 830 -8.02 5.64 -17.24
CA PRO A 830 -6.62 5.19 -17.07
C PRO A 830 -6.23 4.87 -15.62
N ASP A 831 -6.78 5.63 -14.66
CA ASP A 831 -6.44 5.55 -13.24
C ASP A 831 -7.41 4.69 -12.40
N ALA A 832 -8.46 4.13 -13.01
CA ALA A 832 -9.43 3.29 -12.28
C ALA A 832 -9.03 1.81 -12.29
N ASP A 833 -9.57 1.00 -11.37
CA ASP A 833 -9.29 -0.44 -11.33
C ASP A 833 -9.64 -1.15 -12.65
N ARG A 834 -10.72 -0.73 -13.31
CA ARG A 834 -11.07 -1.07 -14.69
C ARG A 834 -10.85 0.12 -15.61
N ILE A 835 -10.09 -0.11 -16.66
CA ILE A 835 -9.75 0.89 -17.68
C ILE A 835 -10.94 1.10 -18.61
N ILE A 836 -11.69 0.03 -18.86
CA ILE A 836 -12.91 0.05 -19.67
C ILE A 836 -14.11 0.37 -18.77
N GLY A 837 -14.70 1.55 -18.96
CA GLY A 837 -15.95 1.95 -18.28
C GLY A 837 -17.17 1.13 -18.72
N PRO A 838 -18.36 1.44 -18.19
CA PRO A 838 -19.60 0.82 -18.64
C PRO A 838 -19.80 0.99 -20.15
N VAL A 839 -20.22 -0.09 -20.82
CA VAL A 839 -20.50 -0.05 -22.26
C VAL A 839 -21.90 0.49 -22.51
N HIS A 840 -21.99 1.57 -23.28
CA HIS A 840 -23.21 2.21 -23.76
C HIS A 840 -23.51 1.72 -25.17
N GLU A 841 -24.58 0.94 -25.33
CA GLU A 841 -25.01 0.41 -26.63
C GLU A 841 -25.75 1.50 -27.42
N LEU A 842 -25.39 1.65 -28.70
CA LEU A 842 -26.02 2.61 -29.59
C LEU A 842 -27.31 2.03 -30.20
N PRO A 843 -28.32 2.88 -30.47
CA PRO A 843 -29.50 2.49 -31.23
C PRO A 843 -29.11 1.84 -32.58
N PRO A 844 -29.70 0.68 -32.93
CA PRO A 844 -29.32 -0.06 -34.13
C PRO A 844 -29.62 0.74 -35.40
N ALA A 845 -28.70 0.69 -36.36
CA ALA A 845 -28.94 1.20 -37.71
C ALA A 845 -28.75 0.09 -38.75
N LYS A 846 -29.59 0.14 -39.79
CA LYS A 846 -29.66 -0.89 -40.82
C LYS A 846 -28.41 -0.81 -41.71
N ASP A 847 -27.92 -1.98 -42.16
CA ASP A 847 -26.82 -2.10 -43.12
C ASP A 847 -25.51 -1.43 -42.67
N LEU A 848 -25.24 -1.45 -41.35
CA LEU A 848 -24.05 -0.84 -40.72
C LEU A 848 -22.73 -1.44 -41.21
N LEU A 849 -22.71 -2.75 -41.51
CA LEU A 849 -21.51 -3.51 -41.91
C LEU A 849 -21.48 -3.84 -43.41
N TYR A 850 -22.12 -3.02 -44.24
CA TYR A 850 -22.25 -3.33 -45.68
C TYR A 850 -20.88 -3.45 -46.40
N TYR A 851 -19.81 -2.83 -45.89
CA TYR A 851 -18.44 -2.93 -46.42
C TYR A 851 -17.39 -3.31 -45.35
N PRO A 852 -17.28 -4.58 -44.94
CA PRO A 852 -16.51 -4.96 -43.75
C PRO A 852 -14.99 -5.17 -43.98
N TYR A 853 -14.45 -4.94 -45.17
CA TYR A 853 -13.12 -5.46 -45.55
C TYR A 853 -11.96 -4.47 -45.67
N ALA A 854 -12.19 -3.16 -45.50
CA ALA A 854 -11.11 -2.16 -45.59
C ALA A 854 -10.75 -1.56 -44.21
N PRO A 855 -9.48 -1.62 -43.77
CA PRO A 855 -9.04 -0.91 -42.57
C PRO A 855 -9.19 0.60 -42.79
N GLY A 856 -10.03 1.26 -41.97
CA GLY A 856 -10.29 2.71 -42.10
C GLY A 856 -11.66 3.11 -42.64
N SER A 857 -12.52 2.17 -43.01
CA SER A 857 -13.73 2.52 -43.74
C SER A 857 -14.96 2.75 -42.86
N GLY A 858 -15.74 3.76 -43.26
CA GLY A 858 -17.15 3.90 -42.95
C GLY A 858 -17.51 4.45 -41.57
N PHE A 859 -16.58 4.68 -40.65
CA PHE A 859 -16.91 5.20 -39.31
C PHE A 859 -15.92 6.25 -38.83
N ALA A 860 -16.43 7.23 -38.09
CA ALA A 860 -15.66 8.34 -37.56
C ALA A 860 -16.16 8.73 -36.18
N MET A 861 -15.23 9.08 -35.28
CA MET A 861 -15.55 9.72 -34.00
C MET A 861 -15.13 11.19 -34.06
N SER A 862 -15.89 12.07 -33.41
CA SER A 862 -15.54 13.49 -33.31
C SER A 862 -14.34 13.68 -32.39
N LEU A 863 -13.62 14.80 -32.57
CA LEU A 863 -12.40 15.09 -31.80
C LEU A 863 -12.65 15.15 -30.28
N ASP A 864 -13.85 15.58 -29.88
CA ASP A 864 -14.30 15.64 -28.48
C ASP A 864 -14.93 14.35 -27.96
N GLY A 865 -15.01 13.30 -28.79
CA GLY A 865 -15.61 12.01 -28.40
C GLY A 865 -17.11 12.08 -28.11
N ARG A 866 -17.82 13.13 -28.54
CA ARG A 866 -19.26 13.30 -28.28
C ARG A 866 -20.15 12.77 -29.41
N MET A 867 -19.56 12.44 -30.56
CA MET A 867 -20.31 12.00 -31.73
C MET A 867 -19.59 10.87 -32.45
N ILE A 868 -20.38 9.93 -32.96
CA ILE A 868 -19.93 8.92 -33.91
C ILE A 868 -20.77 9.07 -35.18
N ALA A 869 -20.12 9.00 -36.33
CA ALA A 869 -20.75 8.96 -37.64
C ALA A 869 -20.40 7.65 -38.33
N ALA A 870 -21.33 7.14 -39.12
CA ALA A 870 -21.21 5.92 -39.88
C ALA A 870 -21.76 6.06 -41.28
N ARG A 871 -21.16 5.34 -42.21
CA ARG A 871 -21.65 5.09 -43.56
C ARG A 871 -22.34 3.73 -43.57
N THR A 872 -23.59 3.72 -43.97
CA THR A 872 -24.32 2.51 -44.33
C THR A 872 -24.27 2.33 -45.85
N LYS A 873 -25.04 1.37 -46.38
CA LYS A 873 -25.15 1.14 -47.82
C LYS A 873 -25.54 2.40 -48.61
N ASP A 874 -26.57 3.10 -48.17
CA ASP A 874 -27.23 4.17 -48.93
C ASP A 874 -27.22 5.53 -48.19
N GLU A 875 -26.84 5.56 -46.90
CA GLU A 875 -26.98 6.72 -46.02
C GLU A 875 -25.74 6.96 -45.14
N LEU A 876 -25.56 8.19 -44.70
CA LEU A 876 -24.73 8.56 -43.57
C LEU A 876 -25.63 8.72 -42.34
N VAL A 877 -25.24 8.12 -41.23
CA VAL A 877 -25.93 8.15 -39.94
C VAL A 877 -24.97 8.61 -38.86
N TRP A 878 -25.47 9.17 -37.76
CA TRP A 878 -24.63 9.57 -36.63
C TRP A 878 -25.39 9.50 -35.31
N TRP A 879 -24.65 9.42 -34.20
CA TRP A 879 -25.15 9.36 -32.85
C TRP A 879 -24.51 10.43 -31.99
N ASP A 880 -25.33 11.08 -31.16
CA ASP A 880 -24.88 11.93 -30.07
C ASP A 880 -24.69 11.05 -28.83
N LEU A 881 -23.45 10.91 -28.38
CA LEU A 881 -23.07 9.98 -27.31
C LEU A 881 -23.48 10.46 -25.92
N ASP A 882 -23.72 11.76 -25.73
CA ASP A 882 -24.16 12.26 -24.42
C ASP A 882 -25.67 12.14 -24.24
N ARG A 883 -26.40 12.05 -25.35
CA ARG A 883 -27.86 11.88 -25.36
C ARG A 883 -28.28 10.44 -25.64
N ASP A 884 -27.34 9.58 -26.05
CA ASP A 884 -27.60 8.23 -26.58
C ASP A 884 -28.68 8.21 -27.68
N THR A 885 -28.76 9.28 -28.47
CA THR A 885 -29.75 9.43 -29.55
C THR A 885 -29.11 9.32 -30.92
N ALA A 886 -29.72 8.53 -31.81
CA ALA A 886 -29.44 8.60 -33.24
C ALA A 886 -29.96 9.92 -33.81
N GLY A 887 -29.14 10.61 -34.61
CA GLY A 887 -29.55 11.82 -35.31
C GLY A 887 -30.22 11.54 -36.66
N ALA A 888 -30.41 12.60 -37.45
CA ALA A 888 -30.96 12.49 -38.81
C ALA A 888 -30.02 11.69 -39.73
N ARG A 889 -30.54 11.29 -40.90
CA ARG A 889 -29.79 10.54 -41.91
C ARG A 889 -29.66 11.39 -43.17
N VAL A 890 -28.52 11.29 -43.84
CA VAL A 890 -28.25 12.00 -45.10
C VAL A 890 -27.96 10.98 -46.19
N PRO A 891 -28.58 11.08 -47.37
CA PRO A 891 -28.27 10.19 -48.49
C PRO A 891 -26.78 10.23 -48.86
N LEU A 892 -26.19 9.07 -49.07
CA LEU A 892 -24.79 8.95 -49.45
C LEU A 892 -24.61 9.36 -50.93
N PRO A 893 -23.69 10.27 -51.27
CA PRO A 893 -23.38 10.60 -52.65
C PRO A 893 -22.88 9.39 -53.44
N ALA A 894 -23.23 9.27 -54.71
CA ALA A 894 -22.85 8.13 -55.55
C ALA A 894 -21.33 7.95 -55.71
N GLU A 895 -20.58 9.05 -55.60
CA GLU A 895 -19.13 9.11 -55.67
C GLU A 895 -18.43 8.88 -54.32
N ALA A 896 -19.18 8.64 -53.24
CA ALA A 896 -18.62 8.42 -51.91
C ALA A 896 -17.78 7.14 -51.85
N GLY A 897 -16.51 7.34 -51.52
CA GLY A 897 -15.53 6.33 -51.18
C GLY A 897 -15.66 5.86 -49.74
N GLU A 898 -14.60 5.23 -49.24
CA GLU A 898 -14.66 4.40 -48.03
C GLU A 898 -14.41 5.19 -46.75
N LYS A 899 -13.54 6.21 -46.78
CA LYS A 899 -13.16 6.95 -45.58
C LYS A 899 -14.15 8.06 -45.22
N LEU A 900 -14.36 8.21 -43.92
CA LEU A 900 -15.27 9.17 -43.31
C LEU A 900 -14.54 9.89 -42.17
N TRP A 901 -14.74 11.19 -42.05
CA TRP A 901 -14.34 11.99 -40.89
C TRP A 901 -15.47 12.94 -40.48
N ILE A 902 -15.45 13.38 -39.22
CA ILE A 902 -16.34 14.44 -38.73
C ILE A 902 -15.56 15.76 -38.77
N GLY A 903 -16.16 16.79 -39.36
CA GLY A 903 -15.56 18.12 -39.43
C GLY A 903 -15.35 18.74 -38.04
N PRO A 904 -14.50 19.77 -37.92
CA PRO A 904 -14.10 20.34 -36.64
C PRO A 904 -15.24 21.03 -35.89
N ASP A 905 -16.28 21.45 -36.61
CA ASP A 905 -17.50 22.04 -36.06
C ASP A 905 -18.54 21.00 -35.62
N GLY A 906 -18.26 19.72 -35.87
CA GLY A 906 -19.20 18.61 -35.71
C GLY A 906 -20.40 18.66 -36.65
N ARG A 907 -20.63 19.75 -37.39
CA ARG A 907 -21.81 19.99 -38.25
C ARG A 907 -21.60 19.43 -39.65
N THR A 908 -20.37 19.27 -40.09
CA THR A 908 -20.01 18.74 -41.40
C THR A 908 -19.45 17.33 -41.29
N LEU A 909 -19.66 16.53 -42.34
CA LEU A 909 -19.00 15.24 -42.53
C LEU A 909 -18.07 15.35 -43.73
N LEU A 910 -16.84 14.86 -43.59
CA LEU A 910 -15.87 14.79 -44.67
C LEU A 910 -15.87 13.35 -45.18
N VAL A 911 -16.06 13.19 -46.49
CA VAL A 911 -16.17 11.88 -47.12
C VAL A 911 -15.16 11.82 -48.25
N GLU A 912 -14.29 10.82 -48.24
CA GLU A 912 -13.44 10.53 -49.38
C GLU A 912 -14.33 10.14 -50.55
N THR A 913 -14.01 10.58 -51.76
CA THR A 913 -14.69 10.15 -52.99
C THR A 913 -13.74 9.31 -53.82
N SER A 914 -14.28 8.33 -54.52
CA SER A 914 -13.49 7.49 -55.44
C SER A 914 -14.13 7.51 -56.81
N ALA A 915 -13.39 7.97 -57.81
CA ALA A 915 -13.84 8.02 -59.20
C ALA A 915 -12.90 7.18 -60.06
N TYR A 916 -13.42 6.13 -60.70
CA TYR A 916 -12.67 5.32 -61.66
C TYR A 916 -12.89 5.84 -63.07
N ASP A 917 -11.82 6.25 -63.76
CA ASP A 917 -11.89 6.81 -65.11
C ASP A 917 -11.64 5.79 -66.24
N GLY A 918 -11.40 4.52 -65.87
CA GLY A 918 -11.06 3.44 -66.81
C GLY A 918 -9.59 3.03 -66.79
N ASN A 919 -8.69 3.91 -66.31
CA ASN A 919 -7.25 3.66 -66.25
C ASN A 919 -6.69 3.85 -64.83
N ARG A 920 -7.28 4.75 -64.04
CA ARG A 920 -6.89 5.03 -62.66
C ARG A 920 -8.10 5.30 -61.77
N THR A 921 -7.93 5.05 -60.47
CA THR A 921 -8.86 5.47 -59.44
C THR A 921 -8.38 6.79 -58.85
N ASP A 922 -9.16 7.85 -59.04
CA ASP A 922 -8.91 9.17 -58.50
C ASP A 922 -9.63 9.35 -57.17
N ALA A 923 -8.86 9.57 -56.11
CA ALA A 923 -9.36 9.98 -54.80
C ALA A 923 -9.74 11.47 -54.79
N GLY A 924 -10.81 11.79 -54.09
CA GLY A 924 -11.27 13.16 -53.84
C GLY A 924 -11.80 13.30 -52.41
N LEU A 925 -12.15 14.52 -52.02
CA LEU A 925 -12.72 14.80 -50.70
C LEU A 925 -13.90 15.74 -50.88
N ILE A 926 -15.05 15.37 -50.32
CA ILE A 926 -16.24 16.20 -50.25
C ILE A 926 -16.60 16.49 -48.79
N GLU A 927 -17.14 17.67 -48.55
CA GLU A 927 -17.71 18.11 -47.29
C GLU A 927 -19.23 18.14 -47.41
N ILE A 928 -19.94 17.48 -46.49
CA ILE A 928 -21.39 17.35 -46.48
C ILE A 928 -21.95 18.03 -45.22
N ASP A 929 -22.83 19.01 -45.39
CA ASP A 929 -23.54 19.63 -44.25
C ASP A 929 -24.62 18.67 -43.72
N ARG A 930 -24.54 18.30 -42.44
CA ARG A 930 -25.44 17.30 -41.81
C ARG A 930 -26.90 17.75 -41.77
N ALA A 931 -27.18 19.05 -41.73
CA ALA A 931 -28.53 19.57 -41.62
C ALA A 931 -29.25 19.61 -42.97
N THR A 932 -28.50 19.84 -44.05
CA THR A 932 -29.05 20.08 -45.40
C THR A 932 -28.76 18.96 -46.39
N GLY A 933 -27.78 18.10 -46.10
CA GLY A 933 -27.29 17.06 -47.01
C GLY A 933 -26.54 17.57 -48.24
N LYS A 934 -26.26 18.88 -48.32
CA LYS A 934 -25.54 19.47 -49.46
C LYS A 934 -24.05 19.14 -49.37
N ALA A 935 -23.50 18.62 -50.47
CA ALA A 935 -22.09 18.31 -50.61
C ALA A 935 -21.33 19.43 -51.37
N ARG A 936 -20.10 19.73 -50.95
CA ARG A 936 -19.14 20.60 -51.64
C ARG A 936 -17.83 19.88 -51.82
N THR A 937 -17.22 19.96 -53.00
CA THR A 937 -15.90 19.37 -53.21
C THR A 937 -14.78 20.21 -52.59
N VAL A 938 -13.89 19.55 -51.85
CA VAL A 938 -12.69 20.12 -51.22
C VAL A 938 -11.44 19.83 -52.05
N ALA A 939 -11.28 18.58 -52.50
CA ALA A 939 -10.17 18.13 -53.32
C ALA A 939 -10.64 17.14 -54.39
N ARG A 940 -9.97 17.11 -55.55
CA ARG A 940 -10.26 16.18 -56.65
C ARG A 940 -8.97 15.59 -57.20
N ALA A 941 -9.09 14.40 -57.77
CA ALA A 941 -8.12 13.82 -58.69
C ALA A 941 -6.74 13.57 -58.07
N ALA A 942 -6.71 13.12 -56.81
CA ALA A 942 -5.50 12.70 -56.11
C ALA A 942 -5.32 11.18 -56.21
N ASP A 943 -4.09 10.68 -56.05
CA ASP A 943 -3.84 9.24 -55.84
C ASP A 943 -4.14 8.85 -54.39
N GLN A 944 -3.95 9.78 -53.44
CA GLN A 944 -4.24 9.56 -52.02
C GLN A 944 -4.61 10.87 -51.31
N ILE A 945 -5.51 10.80 -50.32
CA ILE A 945 -5.90 11.93 -49.47
C ILE A 945 -5.76 11.57 -47.98
N LEU A 946 -5.24 12.52 -47.20
CA LEU A 946 -5.27 12.51 -45.73
C LEU A 946 -5.86 13.83 -45.22
N VAL A 947 -6.60 13.77 -44.11
CA VAL A 947 -7.19 14.93 -43.44
C VAL A 947 -6.39 15.24 -42.18
N SER A 948 -6.04 16.50 -41.93
CA SER A 948 -5.29 16.92 -40.73
C SER A 948 -5.99 16.49 -39.45
N GLY A 949 -5.23 16.30 -38.37
CA GLY A 949 -5.80 15.87 -37.08
C GLY A 949 -6.81 16.87 -36.50
N ASP A 950 -6.69 18.16 -36.80
CA ASP A 950 -7.66 19.19 -36.41
C ASP A 950 -8.84 19.33 -37.37
N ARG A 951 -8.86 18.53 -38.46
CA ARG A 951 -9.89 18.48 -39.50
C ARG A 951 -10.10 19.81 -40.23
N LYS A 952 -9.12 20.72 -40.24
CA LYS A 952 -9.19 22.01 -40.95
C LYS A 952 -8.46 22.04 -42.29
N ALA A 953 -7.60 21.06 -42.55
CA ALA A 953 -6.85 20.94 -43.79
C ALA A 953 -6.87 19.51 -44.33
N ALA A 954 -6.62 19.36 -45.63
CA ALA A 954 -6.48 18.08 -46.31
C ALA A 954 -5.25 18.08 -47.21
N ALA A 955 -4.43 17.03 -47.10
CA ALA A 955 -3.30 16.79 -47.97
C ALA A 955 -3.72 15.83 -49.09
N SER A 956 -3.44 16.21 -50.33
CA SER A 956 -3.66 15.40 -51.53
C SER A 956 -2.33 15.08 -52.19
N CYS A 957 -2.04 13.81 -52.41
CA CYS A 957 -0.86 13.37 -53.16
C CYS A 957 -1.23 12.99 -54.59
N ARG A 958 -0.37 13.36 -55.55
CA ARG A 958 -0.47 12.95 -56.95
C ARG A 958 0.90 12.57 -57.51
N ASN A 959 0.99 11.41 -58.14
CA ASN A 959 2.11 10.96 -58.96
C ASN A 959 2.04 11.66 -60.33
N GLY A 960 3.16 12.20 -60.80
CA GLY A 960 3.31 12.73 -62.15
C GLY A 960 4.64 12.32 -62.78
N ASP A 961 4.87 12.72 -64.02
CA ASP A 961 6.06 12.36 -64.81
C ASP A 961 7.39 12.81 -64.15
N ALA A 962 7.34 13.84 -63.29
CA ALA A 962 8.49 14.39 -62.56
C ALA A 962 8.59 13.89 -61.10
N GLY A 963 7.81 12.88 -60.71
CA GLY A 963 7.74 12.34 -59.34
C GLY A 963 6.45 12.68 -58.60
N MET A 964 6.42 12.40 -57.29
CA MET A 964 5.25 12.65 -56.43
C MET A 964 5.12 14.13 -56.03
N THR A 965 3.89 14.62 -55.96
CA THR A 965 3.55 15.95 -55.43
C THR A 965 2.50 15.83 -54.34
N ILE A 966 2.77 16.38 -53.16
CA ILE A 966 1.80 16.54 -52.06
C ILE A 966 1.37 18.00 -52.01
N THR A 967 0.06 18.25 -51.94
CA THR A 967 -0.52 19.59 -51.80
C THR A 967 -1.42 19.64 -50.57
N LEU A 968 -1.21 20.62 -49.69
CA LEU A 968 -2.07 20.89 -48.54
C LEU A 968 -3.10 21.96 -48.88
N ARG A 969 -4.38 21.71 -48.59
CA ARG A 969 -5.48 22.65 -48.80
C ARG A 969 -6.28 22.85 -47.53
N ARG A 970 -6.74 24.09 -47.29
CA ARG A 970 -7.71 24.38 -46.24
C ARG A 970 -9.08 23.87 -46.66
N ILE A 971 -9.77 23.18 -45.76
CA ILE A 971 -11.07 22.57 -46.06
C ILE A 971 -12.14 23.63 -46.30
N SER A 972 -12.19 24.69 -45.50
CA SER A 972 -13.26 25.71 -45.54
C SER A 972 -13.40 26.45 -46.86
N ASP A 973 -12.30 26.73 -47.56
CA ASP A 973 -12.28 27.58 -48.77
C ASP A 973 -11.50 26.95 -49.95
N GLY A 974 -10.81 25.82 -49.75
CA GLY A 974 -9.98 25.16 -50.76
C GLY A 974 -8.62 25.83 -51.01
N ALA A 975 -8.25 26.85 -50.24
CA ALA A 975 -7.00 27.58 -50.39
C ALA A 975 -5.79 26.65 -50.20
N GLN A 976 -4.83 26.70 -51.11
CA GLN A 976 -3.58 25.95 -50.98
C GLN A 976 -2.73 26.56 -49.86
N LEU A 977 -2.38 25.75 -48.87
CA LEU A 977 -1.58 26.15 -47.70
C LEU A 977 -0.10 25.75 -47.82
N GLY A 978 0.20 24.74 -48.63
CA GLY A 978 1.56 24.20 -48.76
C GLY A 978 1.67 23.21 -49.91
N ARG A 979 2.91 22.92 -50.33
CA ARG A 979 3.21 21.97 -51.40
C ARG A 979 4.60 21.36 -51.17
N TYR A 980 4.75 20.08 -51.50
CA TYR A 980 6.03 19.40 -51.55
C TYR A 980 6.10 18.55 -52.81
N ALA A 981 7.27 18.48 -53.45
CA ALA A 981 7.52 17.65 -54.61
C ALA A 981 8.89 16.97 -54.47
N HIS A 982 8.96 15.69 -54.80
CA HIS A 982 10.18 14.88 -54.71
C HIS A 982 10.47 14.20 -56.05
N GLY A 983 11.70 14.32 -56.54
CA GLY A 983 12.14 13.83 -57.84
C GLY A 983 12.80 12.45 -57.75
N ASP A 984 12.54 11.62 -58.77
CA ASP A 984 12.98 10.23 -58.98
C ASP A 984 12.40 9.16 -58.02
N HIS A 985 11.68 8.21 -58.63
CA HIS A 985 11.17 6.94 -58.09
C HIS A 985 10.28 6.97 -56.82
N ALA A 986 9.99 8.13 -56.24
CA ALA A 986 9.06 8.24 -55.12
C ALA A 986 7.59 8.16 -55.57
N THR A 987 6.81 7.33 -54.88
CA THR A 987 5.38 7.13 -55.10
C THR A 987 4.54 7.76 -54.00
N CYS A 988 3.30 8.11 -54.30
CA CYS A 988 2.36 8.66 -53.30
C CYS A 988 2.01 7.66 -52.20
N THR A 989 2.72 7.76 -51.08
CA THR A 989 2.61 6.89 -49.91
C THR A 989 2.62 7.72 -48.62
N MET A 990 1.63 8.59 -48.46
CA MET A 990 1.42 9.33 -47.22
C MET A 990 0.93 8.35 -46.14
N ARG A 991 1.64 8.27 -45.01
CA ARG A 991 1.32 7.35 -43.90
C ARG A 991 0.53 8.04 -42.82
N SER A 992 0.97 9.21 -42.40
CA SER A 992 0.41 9.93 -41.26
C SER A 992 0.54 11.44 -41.44
N ILE A 993 -0.39 12.22 -40.90
CA ILE A 993 -0.40 13.69 -40.97
C ILE A 993 -0.54 14.31 -39.58
N ASP A 994 0.12 15.45 -39.34
CA ASP A 994 0.06 16.12 -38.05
C ASP A 994 -1.28 16.85 -37.80
N LEU A 995 -1.40 17.39 -36.59
CA LEU A 995 -2.60 18.09 -36.14
C LEU A 995 -3.00 19.24 -37.08
N ALA A 996 -2.05 20.02 -37.58
CA ALA A 996 -2.31 21.21 -38.39
C ALA A 996 -2.29 20.93 -39.91
N GLY A 997 -1.93 19.72 -40.31
CA GLY A 997 -1.66 19.34 -41.69
C GLY A 997 -0.30 19.80 -42.23
N ARG A 998 0.57 20.40 -41.40
CA ARG A 998 1.83 21.00 -41.85
C ARG A 998 2.90 19.95 -42.10
N ARG A 999 3.00 18.97 -41.23
CA ARG A 999 3.96 17.87 -41.33
C ARG A 999 3.28 16.58 -41.71
N ILE A 1000 3.93 15.81 -42.58
CA ILE A 1000 3.43 14.55 -43.08
C ILE A 1000 4.54 13.51 -43.09
N ALA A 1001 4.22 12.31 -42.62
CA ALA A 1001 5.10 11.15 -42.75
C ALA A 1001 4.81 10.47 -44.09
N THR A 1002 5.84 10.31 -44.91
CA THR A 1002 5.80 9.55 -46.16
C THR A 1002 6.72 8.34 -46.04
N ALA A 1003 6.38 7.22 -46.66
CA ALA A 1003 7.24 6.03 -46.62
C ALA A 1003 7.69 5.63 -48.03
N ASP A 1004 8.98 5.40 -48.24
CA ASP A 1004 9.45 4.68 -49.42
C ASP A 1004 9.61 3.17 -49.11
N ASN A 1005 10.34 2.43 -49.95
CA ASN A 1005 10.56 0.98 -49.75
C ASN A 1005 11.58 0.65 -48.63
N THR A 1006 12.26 1.66 -48.10
CA THR A 1006 13.40 1.52 -47.18
C THR A 1006 13.37 2.48 -45.98
N SER A 1007 12.62 3.58 -46.05
CA SER A 1007 12.65 4.67 -45.07
C SER A 1007 11.29 5.30 -44.80
N LEU A 1008 11.14 5.87 -43.60
CA LEU A 1008 10.04 6.73 -43.21
C LEU A 1008 10.56 8.17 -43.15
N SER A 1009 10.02 9.06 -43.97
CA SER A 1009 10.45 10.44 -44.13
C SER A 1009 9.43 11.40 -43.52
N LEU A 1010 9.88 12.39 -42.73
CA LEU A 1010 9.06 13.48 -42.23
C LEU A 1010 9.23 14.71 -43.13
N VAL A 1011 8.14 15.19 -43.72
CA VAL A 1011 8.13 16.32 -44.65
C VAL A 1011 7.33 17.48 -44.06
N ASP A 1012 7.85 18.70 -44.16
CA ASP A 1012 7.12 19.93 -43.82
C ASP A 1012 6.59 20.60 -45.11
N LEU A 1013 5.27 20.54 -45.30
CA LEU A 1013 4.57 21.07 -46.47
C LEU A 1013 4.53 22.59 -46.50
N SER A 1014 4.71 23.26 -45.36
CA SER A 1014 4.71 24.73 -45.27
C SER A 1014 6.04 25.33 -45.72
N ARG A 1015 7.12 24.58 -45.53
CA ARG A 1015 8.49 24.95 -45.94
C ARG A 1015 8.93 24.26 -47.23
N SER A 1016 8.18 23.27 -47.70
CA SER A 1016 8.53 22.45 -48.86
C SER A 1016 9.86 21.70 -48.66
N GLU A 1017 10.13 21.21 -47.44
CA GLU A 1017 11.40 20.57 -47.08
C GLU A 1017 11.21 19.18 -46.47
N LEU A 1018 12.18 18.29 -46.72
CA LEU A 1018 12.38 17.06 -45.96
C LEU A 1018 13.03 17.43 -44.62
N VAL A 1019 12.38 17.10 -43.51
CA VAL A 1019 12.84 17.41 -42.15
C VAL A 1019 13.78 16.33 -41.63
N SER A 1020 13.37 15.07 -41.73
CA SER A 1020 14.15 13.93 -41.24
C SER A 1020 13.76 12.63 -41.94
N GLN A 1021 14.61 11.61 -41.80
CA GLN A 1021 14.33 10.25 -42.21
C GLN A 1021 14.69 9.31 -41.06
N SER A 1022 13.85 8.31 -40.85
CA SER A 1022 14.07 7.21 -39.91
C SER A 1022 14.02 5.87 -40.66
N ALA A 1023 14.67 4.86 -40.11
CA ALA A 1023 14.57 3.49 -40.64
C ALA A 1023 13.09 3.07 -40.69
N GLN A 1024 12.68 2.46 -41.80
CA GLN A 1024 11.31 1.98 -41.96
C GLN A 1024 11.01 0.88 -40.94
N LEU A 1025 9.75 0.82 -40.50
CA LEU A 1025 9.23 -0.35 -39.81
C LEU A 1025 9.11 -1.52 -40.79
N ASP A 1026 10.13 -2.38 -40.81
CA ASP A 1026 10.03 -3.67 -41.50
C ASP A 1026 8.82 -4.46 -40.96
N GLY A 1027 7.97 -4.93 -41.88
CA GLY A 1027 6.78 -5.70 -41.54
C GLY A 1027 5.58 -4.90 -41.01
N VAL A 1028 5.59 -3.55 -41.03
CA VAL A 1028 4.37 -2.78 -40.72
C VAL A 1028 3.33 -2.91 -41.82
N THR A 1029 2.16 -3.38 -41.44
CA THR A 1029 1.01 -3.61 -42.32
C THR A 1029 0.01 -2.45 -42.30
N GLU A 1030 -0.15 -1.76 -41.17
CA GLU A 1030 -1.05 -0.61 -41.01
C GLU A 1030 -0.38 0.47 -40.15
N SER A 1031 -0.61 1.75 -40.45
CA SER A 1031 -0.12 2.90 -39.67
C SER A 1031 -1.27 3.79 -39.21
N SER A 1032 -1.08 4.53 -38.12
CA SER A 1032 -2.02 5.57 -37.71
C SER A 1032 -2.10 6.65 -38.78
N GLU A 1033 -3.31 7.13 -39.10
CA GLU A 1033 -3.49 8.24 -40.05
C GLU A 1033 -3.04 9.58 -39.46
N ASP A 1034 -3.17 9.75 -38.14
CA ASP A 1034 -2.73 10.94 -37.43
C ASP A 1034 -1.30 10.67 -36.86
N LEU A 1035 -0.43 11.68 -36.98
CA LEU A 1035 0.87 11.68 -36.28
C LEU A 1035 0.63 11.86 -34.77
N VAL A 1036 1.30 11.02 -33.99
CA VAL A 1036 1.25 11.06 -32.53
C VAL A 1036 2.20 12.14 -32.04
N SER A 1037 1.71 13.01 -31.17
CA SER A 1037 2.49 14.10 -30.58
C SER A 1037 2.60 13.90 -29.08
N ASP A 1038 3.74 13.40 -28.62
CA ASP A 1038 4.02 13.17 -27.21
C ASP A 1038 5.20 14.05 -26.74
N ARG A 1039 4.93 14.99 -25.83
CA ARG A 1039 5.94 15.87 -25.19
C ARG A 1039 6.93 16.54 -26.18
N GLY A 1040 6.45 16.90 -27.37
CA GLY A 1040 7.25 17.55 -28.42
C GLY A 1040 7.93 16.58 -29.40
N ARG A 1041 7.87 15.27 -29.15
CA ARG A 1041 8.26 14.24 -30.11
C ARG A 1041 7.14 13.98 -31.11
N ILE A 1042 7.50 13.70 -32.35
CA ILE A 1042 6.57 13.29 -33.40
C ILE A 1042 6.79 11.80 -33.63
N LEU A 1043 5.76 11.00 -33.45
CA LEU A 1043 5.80 9.55 -33.61
C LEU A 1043 4.82 9.09 -34.69
N VAL A 1044 5.18 8.02 -35.39
CA VAL A 1044 4.25 7.22 -36.19
C VAL A 1044 3.98 5.93 -35.44
N ALA A 1045 2.70 5.65 -35.17
CA ALA A 1045 2.28 4.35 -34.67
C ALA A 1045 1.98 3.43 -35.86
N GLY A 1046 2.45 2.18 -35.81
CA GLY A 1046 2.21 1.18 -36.84
C GLY A 1046 2.10 -0.22 -36.27
N SER A 1047 1.37 -1.10 -36.93
CA SER A 1047 1.21 -2.49 -36.49
C SER A 1047 2.05 -3.46 -37.32
N SER A 1048 2.80 -4.31 -36.64
CA SER A 1048 3.56 -5.44 -37.21
C SER A 1048 3.07 -6.72 -36.59
N ASP A 1049 2.42 -7.57 -37.38
CA ASP A 1049 1.81 -8.82 -36.93
C ASP A 1049 0.95 -8.66 -35.66
N SER A 1050 1.42 -9.11 -34.51
CA SER A 1050 0.72 -9.12 -33.21
C SER A 1050 1.05 -7.91 -32.32
N LEU A 1051 1.77 -6.91 -32.83
CA LEU A 1051 2.25 -5.77 -32.07
C LEU A 1051 1.83 -4.42 -32.68
N ILE A 1052 1.91 -3.38 -31.84
CA ILE A 1052 1.85 -1.99 -32.26
C ILE A 1052 3.14 -1.30 -31.82
N ASN A 1053 3.86 -0.71 -32.76
CA ASN A 1053 5.16 -0.07 -32.58
C ASN A 1053 5.03 1.44 -32.79
N TYR A 1054 5.76 2.23 -32.02
CA TYR A 1054 5.92 3.66 -32.22
C TYR A 1054 7.33 3.95 -32.69
N VAL A 1055 7.46 4.70 -33.78
CA VAL A 1055 8.75 5.16 -34.30
C VAL A 1055 8.79 6.66 -34.24
N GLU A 1056 9.87 7.17 -33.66
CA GLU A 1056 10.13 8.59 -33.63
C GLU A 1056 10.63 9.11 -34.99
N LEU A 1057 10.02 10.20 -35.41
CA LEU A 1057 10.45 11.02 -36.54
C LEU A 1057 11.10 12.28 -35.97
N PRO A 1058 12.44 12.37 -35.98
CA PRO A 1058 13.14 13.53 -35.46
C PRO A 1058 12.62 14.82 -36.09
N THR A 1059 12.47 15.87 -35.29
CA THR A 1059 12.04 17.19 -35.79
C THR A 1059 13.21 18.14 -36.04
N GLU A 1060 14.42 17.72 -35.68
CA GLU A 1060 15.69 18.35 -36.02
C GLU A 1060 16.33 17.60 -37.19
N PRO A 1061 16.99 18.30 -38.13
CA PRO A 1061 17.64 17.69 -39.27
C PRO A 1061 18.83 16.86 -38.78
N ASN A 1062 18.66 15.54 -38.71
CA ASN A 1062 19.70 14.61 -38.30
C ASN A 1062 20.02 13.62 -39.41
N VAL A 1063 20.37 14.15 -40.59
CA VAL A 1063 20.82 13.33 -41.73
C VAL A 1063 22.32 13.11 -41.57
N LEU A 1064 22.70 12.11 -40.77
CA LEU A 1064 23.95 11.40 -40.96
C LEU A 1064 23.57 10.04 -41.54
N GLU A 1065 23.66 9.93 -42.86
CA GLU A 1065 23.36 8.67 -43.56
C GLU A 1065 24.54 7.73 -43.36
N VAL A 1066 24.44 6.79 -42.40
CA VAL A 1066 25.53 5.88 -42.10
C VAL A 1066 25.52 4.70 -43.07
N SER A 1067 26.49 4.67 -43.99
CA SER A 1067 26.58 3.67 -45.06
C SER A 1067 27.19 2.33 -44.61
N GLU A 1068 28.17 2.33 -43.69
CA GLU A 1068 28.77 1.10 -43.13
C GLU A 1068 29.27 1.32 -41.70
N GLN A 1069 29.21 0.30 -40.84
CA GLN A 1069 29.69 0.37 -39.45
C GLN A 1069 30.52 -0.85 -39.04
N LYS A 1070 31.54 -0.66 -38.19
CA LYS A 1070 32.33 -1.72 -37.53
C LYS A 1070 32.61 -1.39 -36.07
N LEU A 1071 32.81 -2.41 -35.23
CA LEU A 1071 33.16 -2.26 -33.82
C LEU A 1071 34.65 -2.55 -33.56
N SER A 1072 35.25 -1.81 -32.63
CA SER A 1072 36.60 -2.08 -32.13
C SER A 1072 36.70 -3.43 -31.39
N ALA A 1073 37.93 -3.90 -31.16
CA ALA A 1073 38.22 -5.16 -30.46
C ALA A 1073 37.59 -5.25 -29.07
N ASP A 1074 37.63 -4.15 -28.32
CA ASP A 1074 37.08 -4.02 -26.96
C ASP A 1074 35.57 -3.74 -26.94
N GLY A 1075 34.93 -3.59 -28.11
CA GLY A 1075 33.51 -3.26 -28.23
C GLY A 1075 33.13 -1.86 -27.74
N LYS A 1076 34.11 -0.99 -27.42
CA LYS A 1076 33.84 0.34 -26.85
C LYS A 1076 33.74 1.45 -27.88
N LYS A 1077 34.20 1.22 -29.11
CA LYS A 1077 34.21 2.23 -30.18
C LYS A 1077 33.53 1.70 -31.43
N GLN A 1078 32.75 2.57 -32.06
CA GLN A 1078 32.10 2.33 -33.34
C GLN A 1078 32.77 3.16 -34.42
N ILE A 1079 33.15 2.52 -35.52
CA ILE A 1079 33.70 3.14 -36.71
C ILE A 1079 32.58 3.19 -37.74
N SER A 1080 32.16 4.38 -38.13
CA SER A 1080 31.06 4.63 -39.06
C SER A 1080 31.57 5.31 -40.31
N LEU A 1081 31.15 4.82 -41.47
CA LEU A 1081 31.26 5.52 -42.74
C LEU A 1081 29.94 6.26 -42.98
N VAL A 1082 29.99 7.58 -43.16
CA VAL A 1082 28.80 8.43 -43.26
C VAL A 1082 28.76 9.24 -44.55
N ASP A 1083 27.58 9.75 -44.91
CA ASP A 1083 27.29 10.58 -46.08
C ASP A 1083 27.74 9.93 -47.40
N GLU A 1084 27.22 8.73 -47.70
CA GLU A 1084 27.55 7.94 -48.90
C GLU A 1084 29.06 7.70 -49.11
N GLY A 1085 29.84 7.66 -48.02
CA GLY A 1085 31.28 7.46 -48.06
C GLY A 1085 32.12 8.74 -48.07
N ALA A 1086 31.53 9.89 -47.75
CA ALA A 1086 32.26 11.16 -47.70
C ALA A 1086 33.17 11.32 -46.48
N SER A 1087 32.81 10.73 -45.34
CA SER A 1087 33.66 10.77 -44.14
C SER A 1087 33.62 9.45 -43.36
N LEU A 1088 34.72 9.21 -42.65
CA LEU A 1088 34.89 8.10 -41.75
C LEU A 1088 35.03 8.68 -40.33
N GLN A 1089 34.19 8.20 -39.41
CA GLN A 1089 34.08 8.73 -38.05
C GLN A 1089 34.20 7.60 -37.03
N VAL A 1090 34.74 7.92 -35.85
CA VAL A 1090 34.80 7.00 -34.70
C VAL A 1090 34.03 7.62 -33.55
N HIS A 1091 33.05 6.91 -33.03
CA HIS A 1091 32.27 7.31 -31.85
C HIS A 1091 32.50 6.33 -30.70
N SER A 1092 32.23 6.78 -29.47
CA SER A 1092 32.07 5.84 -28.35
C SER A 1092 30.75 5.08 -28.55
N VAL A 1093 30.71 3.79 -28.22
CA VAL A 1093 29.46 3.00 -28.25
C VAL A 1093 28.46 3.49 -27.19
N THR A 1094 28.94 4.21 -26.17
CA THR A 1094 28.11 4.84 -25.13
C THR A 1094 27.81 6.31 -25.41
N ALA A 1095 28.25 6.86 -26.55
CA ALA A 1095 27.99 8.25 -26.89
C ALA A 1095 26.54 8.44 -27.31
N GLU A 1096 25.94 9.57 -26.92
CA GLU A 1096 24.63 9.96 -27.44
C GLU A 1096 24.79 10.40 -28.90
N ALA A 1097 23.72 10.32 -29.71
CA ALA A 1097 23.77 10.64 -31.14
C ALA A 1097 24.22 12.08 -31.46
N VAL A 1098 24.29 12.96 -30.45
CA VAL A 1098 24.68 14.38 -30.55
C VAL A 1098 26.16 14.59 -30.18
N ASP A 1099 26.83 13.59 -29.63
CA ASP A 1099 28.22 13.72 -29.21
C ASP A 1099 29.17 13.78 -30.43
N PRO A 1100 30.19 14.66 -30.40
CA PRO A 1100 31.15 14.77 -31.49
C PRO A 1100 32.00 13.49 -31.63
N PRO A 1101 32.43 13.14 -32.86
CA PRO A 1101 33.26 11.96 -33.08
C PRO A 1101 34.61 12.06 -32.35
N LEU A 1102 35.04 10.95 -31.75
CA LEU A 1102 36.37 10.78 -31.14
C LEU A 1102 37.50 10.96 -32.17
N ALA A 1103 37.23 10.60 -33.43
CA ALA A 1103 38.11 10.84 -34.55
C ALA A 1103 37.29 10.93 -35.85
N GLU A 1104 37.68 11.82 -36.76
CA GLU A 1104 37.05 11.96 -38.07
C GLU A 1104 38.12 12.12 -39.16
N VAL A 1105 37.88 11.50 -40.31
CA VAL A 1105 38.66 11.69 -41.54
C VAL A 1105 37.72 11.89 -42.72
N LYS A 1106 37.89 13.01 -43.43
CA LYS A 1106 37.21 13.26 -44.71
C LYS A 1106 37.92 12.52 -45.84
N ARG A 1107 37.14 11.88 -46.72
CA ARG A 1107 37.66 11.14 -47.88
C ARG A 1107 37.80 12.05 -49.10
N PRO A 1108 38.74 11.78 -50.02
CA PRO A 1108 38.93 12.60 -51.22
C PRO A 1108 37.77 12.42 -52.23
N ARG A 1109 37.39 13.51 -52.90
CA ARG A 1109 36.37 13.51 -53.99
C ARG A 1109 37.01 13.14 -55.35
N PRO A 1110 36.30 12.44 -56.26
CA PRO A 1110 34.94 11.90 -56.11
C PRO A 1110 34.91 10.68 -55.18
N TYR A 1111 33.89 10.60 -54.33
CA TYR A 1111 33.73 9.49 -53.40
C TYR A 1111 33.44 8.21 -54.18
N TRP A 1112 34.15 7.13 -53.84
CA TRP A 1112 33.96 5.83 -54.46
C TRP A 1112 33.26 4.91 -53.45
N TYR A 1113 32.12 4.33 -53.85
CA TYR A 1113 31.31 3.40 -53.06
C TYR A 1113 30.94 2.17 -53.92
N PRO A 1114 31.47 0.96 -53.62
CA PRO A 1114 31.07 -0.26 -54.32
C PRO A 1114 29.70 -0.73 -53.82
N LYS A 1115 28.81 -1.10 -54.74
CA LYS A 1115 27.42 -1.53 -54.44
C LYS A 1115 27.32 -2.78 -53.55
N ASP A 1116 28.42 -3.54 -53.37
CA ASP A 1116 28.42 -4.85 -52.71
C ASP A 1116 29.00 -4.87 -51.27
N GLY A 1117 29.25 -3.72 -50.64
CA GLY A 1117 29.34 -3.63 -49.17
C GLY A 1117 30.63 -4.12 -48.45
N TYR A 1118 31.82 -3.86 -48.99
CA TYR A 1118 33.11 -4.28 -48.38
C TYR A 1118 34.13 -3.13 -48.17
N GLN A 1119 33.72 -1.94 -47.69
CA GLN A 1119 34.67 -0.81 -47.61
C GLN A 1119 35.53 -0.80 -46.34
N LEU A 1120 35.02 -1.35 -45.24
CA LEU A 1120 35.74 -1.37 -43.97
C LEU A 1120 36.13 -2.81 -43.62
N VAL A 1121 37.44 -3.12 -43.66
CA VAL A 1121 37.93 -4.44 -43.23
C VAL A 1121 38.88 -4.26 -42.05
N LEU A 1122 38.55 -4.92 -40.94
CA LEU A 1122 39.40 -4.92 -39.74
C LEU A 1122 40.38 -6.09 -39.80
N ASP A 1123 41.58 -5.90 -39.25
CA ASP A 1123 42.51 -6.99 -39.01
C ASP A 1123 42.00 -7.94 -37.91
N ALA A 1124 42.65 -9.10 -37.74
CA ALA A 1124 42.25 -10.11 -36.76
C ALA A 1124 42.20 -9.57 -35.32
N GLU A 1125 43.13 -8.67 -34.98
CA GLU A 1125 43.19 -8.02 -33.66
C GLU A 1125 42.27 -6.78 -33.57
N ARG A 1126 41.63 -6.38 -34.67
CA ARG A 1126 40.75 -5.19 -34.80
C ARG A 1126 41.39 -3.88 -34.32
N THR A 1127 42.70 -3.76 -34.47
CA THR A 1127 43.47 -2.56 -34.15
C THR A 1127 43.74 -1.69 -35.39
N LEU A 1128 43.61 -2.29 -36.57
CA LEU A 1128 43.82 -1.67 -37.87
C LEU A 1128 42.58 -1.83 -38.76
N LEU A 1129 42.36 -0.82 -39.59
CA LEU A 1129 41.27 -0.73 -40.54
C LEU A 1129 41.85 -0.52 -41.94
N ALA A 1130 41.51 -1.42 -42.86
CA ALA A 1130 41.63 -1.17 -44.29
C ALA A 1130 40.44 -0.33 -44.75
N ASP A 1131 40.69 0.93 -45.07
CA ASP A 1131 39.74 1.90 -45.61
C ASP A 1131 39.91 1.99 -47.13
N TRP A 1132 38.93 1.48 -47.88
CA TRP A 1132 38.98 1.44 -49.33
C TRP A 1132 38.57 2.80 -49.94
N VAL A 1133 39.52 3.73 -50.00
CA VAL A 1133 39.25 5.14 -50.34
C VAL A 1133 38.92 5.41 -51.82
N ALA A 1134 39.39 4.58 -52.76
CA ALA A 1134 39.13 4.68 -54.21
C ALA A 1134 39.15 3.29 -54.87
N LYS A 1135 38.67 3.15 -56.12
CA LYS A 1135 38.51 1.86 -56.84
C LYS A 1135 39.70 0.90 -56.75
N ASP A 1136 40.90 1.45 -56.68
CA ASP A 1136 42.17 0.72 -56.66
C ASP A 1136 43.04 1.02 -55.43
N THR A 1137 42.54 1.75 -54.43
CA THR A 1137 43.39 2.27 -53.34
C THR A 1137 42.80 1.99 -51.96
N ILE A 1138 43.55 1.28 -51.13
CA ILE A 1138 43.23 0.99 -49.73
C ILE A 1138 44.23 1.71 -48.81
N VAL A 1139 43.73 2.38 -47.77
CA VAL A 1139 44.55 3.05 -46.75
C VAL A 1139 44.44 2.28 -45.44
N ILE A 1140 45.58 1.90 -44.84
CA ILE A 1140 45.58 1.27 -43.52
C ILE A 1140 45.61 2.34 -42.43
N ARG A 1141 44.54 2.39 -41.63
CA ARG A 1141 44.32 3.34 -40.54
C ARG A 1141 44.29 2.66 -39.19
N SER A 1142 44.63 3.40 -38.14
CA SER A 1142 44.35 2.98 -36.77
C SER A 1142 42.86 3.11 -36.46
N THR A 1143 42.25 2.09 -35.88
CA THR A 1143 40.82 2.09 -35.51
C THR A 1143 40.46 3.10 -34.43
N SER A 1144 41.43 3.53 -33.62
CA SER A 1144 41.20 4.44 -32.48
C SER A 1144 41.38 5.93 -32.81
N THR A 1145 42.17 6.25 -33.83
CA THR A 1145 42.55 7.65 -34.16
C THR A 1145 42.31 8.00 -35.62
N LEU A 1146 41.96 7.03 -36.46
CA LEU A 1146 41.88 7.12 -37.93
C LEU A 1146 43.16 7.63 -38.62
N ARG A 1147 44.26 7.75 -37.89
CA ARG A 1147 45.56 8.15 -38.44
C ARG A 1147 46.12 7.05 -39.33
N GLU A 1148 46.64 7.46 -40.49
CA GLU A 1148 47.35 6.60 -41.43
C GLU A 1148 48.60 6.04 -40.74
N LYS A 1149 48.73 4.71 -40.66
CA LYS A 1149 49.78 4.06 -39.86
C LYS A 1149 51.04 3.70 -40.64
N ALA A 1150 50.97 3.47 -41.97
CA ALA A 1150 52.14 3.46 -42.89
C ALA A 1150 51.88 2.92 -44.32
N ALA A 1151 50.69 2.43 -44.70
CA ALA A 1151 50.52 1.79 -46.02
C ALA A 1151 49.28 2.27 -46.79
N ARG A 1152 49.54 2.87 -47.97
CA ARG A 1152 48.58 2.93 -49.08
C ARG A 1152 48.88 1.76 -50.01
N ILE A 1153 47.88 0.91 -50.20
CA ILE A 1153 48.00 -0.30 -50.98
C ILE A 1153 47.19 -0.10 -52.25
N THR A 1154 47.85 -0.16 -53.41
CA THR A 1154 47.16 -0.18 -54.69
C THR A 1154 46.73 -1.62 -55.00
N VAL A 1155 45.43 -1.84 -55.14
CA VAL A 1155 44.83 -3.13 -55.47
C VAL A 1155 44.24 -3.11 -56.88
N PRO A 1156 44.24 -4.24 -57.61
CA PRO A 1156 43.55 -4.33 -58.90
C PRO A 1156 42.08 -3.98 -58.74
N ALA A 1157 41.53 -3.21 -59.68
CA ALA A 1157 40.11 -2.89 -59.68
C ALA A 1157 39.25 -4.18 -59.68
N PRO A 1158 38.22 -4.28 -58.83
CA PRO A 1158 37.31 -5.43 -58.85
C PRO A 1158 36.61 -5.53 -60.22
N PRO A 1159 36.40 -6.74 -60.75
CA PRO A 1159 35.73 -6.93 -62.04
C PRO A 1159 34.30 -6.34 -61.98
N SER A 1160 33.91 -5.60 -63.02
CA SER A 1160 32.57 -5.00 -63.10
C SER A 1160 31.49 -6.09 -63.14
N PRO A 1161 30.36 -5.92 -62.43
CA PRO A 1161 29.25 -6.87 -62.43
C PRO A 1161 28.42 -6.74 -63.71
N THR A 1162 28.98 -7.17 -64.84
CA THR A 1162 28.23 -7.59 -66.03
C THR A 1162 28.99 -8.73 -66.67
N GLY A 1163 28.62 -9.94 -66.25
CA GLY A 1163 28.90 -11.23 -66.85
C GLY A 1163 27.75 -12.14 -66.49
#